data_AF-A0A1M7ANN5-F1
#
_entry.id   AF-A0A1M7ANN5-F1
#
_cell.length_a   1.000
_cell.length_b   1.000
_cell.length_c   1.000
_cell.angle_alpha   90.00
_cell.angle_beta   90.00
_cell.angle_gamma   90.00
#
_symmetry.space_group_name_H-M   'P 1'
#
loop_
_entity.id
_entity.type
_entity.pdbx_description
1 polymer ?
#
loop_
_entity_poly.entity_id
_entity_poly.type
_entity_poly.pdbx_seq_one_letter_code
_entity_poly.pdbx_strand_id
1 'polypeptide(L)'
;MRFLTSFLSMIAGVLLCAVIYMLPLISNAQSYKKDDFSGIISLRSQASILLTGKKDLAFEDIRSNTDLSFVPLSSLEENMGFSNEDYWIRFTLENPDQTASEYYLETARPITDIVDLYLVDEDGEVQRQYSGDKIPFSKKTVAHRKSIFDISLEPLQKMEVYIHLKSDGEVVMTPLQLYRKNTFFELTYKEQVFYGFFYGILILACIIYLFFFFALKDSAFIYYGLYVLFIALMQFSLDGFFHQYFTPQGGWLSDRAVLLTAFVSLFFFGKYGDTFLNLKKHNRLLHLAGKVLGIGTLVGMVILCAAPTLPSFCYPLANGVGILVLVHMIISLVVVKVKKVRIDHYFVMGISCLVLGFVIFILNNFNTIENSFFTNNGAKFGIGLEIVFLSISMSNRIRGLRMENEKNQLLALQRAEDMNDIKSSFLSNISHELRTPLNLIMGVATSLQQNKEEADLEEKCKLILSSSKNLLGCIEDILDFTVIEKGTQELKLVSFELSSTLSKVMEAYQKKAEAKNLDFNFSFQGSLPSRIIGDKGKLVQMLNHLLDNAIKFTNTGGITVAISCKNKGKNGVVLDFSIEDTGIGISKEKMSTVFESFTKKSFMDKREFSGLGLGLYIVKNYVDLHEGTIHITNNAQQGTTCELSLGYEMDDTELVLDQNEGMAATDSLGAKDILLVEDNKMNQTVVKLLFKKWEDINLTIANHGKEALEIMKEQTFDLVLMDLQMPEMDGFETTSMIRSGKTSCDPQIPILVVTADSTSKTRKEIFRLGANDLITKPINGALLFSKMKKNIPQKPYVA
;
A
#
# COMPACT_ATOMS: atom_id res chain seq x y z
N MET A 1 -30.74 12.62 10.93
CA MET A 1 -29.56 13.02 10.13
C MET A 1 -29.85 14.17 9.15
N ARG A 2 -30.84 14.05 8.23
CA ARG A 2 -31.29 15.19 7.37
C ARG A 2 -31.67 16.45 8.16
N PHE A 3 -32.27 16.26 9.34
CA PHE A 3 -32.67 17.36 10.22
C PHE A 3 -31.47 18.10 10.79
N LEU A 4 -30.38 17.41 11.16
CA LEU A 4 -29.18 18.02 11.73
C LEU A 4 -28.39 18.80 10.66
N THR A 5 -28.30 18.25 9.44
CA THR A 5 -27.70 18.95 8.29
C THR A 5 -28.53 20.14 7.84
N SER A 6 -29.86 20.02 7.86
CA SER A 6 -30.78 21.13 7.57
C SER A 6 -30.63 22.23 8.61
N PHE A 7 -30.60 21.85 9.89
CA PHE A 7 -30.45 22.78 11.03
C PHE A 7 -29.09 23.50 11.01
N LEU A 8 -27.99 22.80 10.74
CA LEU A 8 -26.66 23.41 10.58
C LEU A 8 -26.59 24.31 9.34
N SER A 9 -27.21 23.93 8.22
CA SER A 9 -27.30 24.78 7.03
C SER A 9 -28.16 26.02 7.26
N MET A 10 -29.21 25.90 8.07
CA MET A 10 -30.09 27.00 8.48
C MET A 10 -29.35 27.95 9.41
N ILE A 11 -28.59 27.44 10.38
CA ILE A 11 -27.75 28.26 11.26
C ILE A 11 -26.64 28.96 10.47
N ALA A 12 -25.97 28.26 9.57
CA ALA A 12 -24.95 28.85 8.70
C ALA A 12 -25.55 29.90 7.76
N GLY A 13 -26.75 29.65 7.22
CA GLY A 13 -27.50 30.61 6.41
C GLY A 13 -27.94 31.83 7.22
N VAL A 14 -28.39 31.65 8.46
CA VAL A 14 -28.77 32.74 9.37
C VAL A 14 -27.55 33.55 9.78
N LEU A 15 -26.41 32.92 10.07
CA LEU A 15 -25.14 33.60 10.37
C LEU A 15 -24.61 34.35 9.15
N LEU A 16 -24.66 33.76 7.96
CA LEU A 16 -24.24 34.41 6.72
C LEU A 16 -25.16 35.58 6.37
N CYS A 17 -26.48 35.42 6.51
CA CYS A 17 -27.45 36.51 6.36
C CYS A 17 -27.25 37.58 7.42
N ALA A 18 -26.93 37.23 8.67
CA ALA A 18 -26.61 38.20 9.72
C ALA A 18 -25.33 38.98 9.38
N VAL A 19 -24.27 38.32 8.91
CA VAL A 19 -23.05 39.00 8.45
C VAL A 19 -23.33 39.90 7.25
N ILE A 20 -24.14 39.44 6.29
CA ILE A 20 -24.53 40.23 5.11
C ILE A 20 -25.45 41.41 5.48
N TYR A 21 -26.36 41.24 6.45
CA TYR A 21 -27.19 42.32 6.99
C TYR A 21 -26.38 43.30 7.86
N MET A 22 -25.28 42.85 8.46
CA MET A 22 -24.37 43.71 9.23
C MET A 22 -23.42 44.50 8.33
N LEU A 23 -23.12 44.06 7.10
CA LEU A 23 -22.29 44.81 6.14
C LEU A 23 -22.81 46.23 5.83
N PRO A 24 -24.11 46.47 5.57
CA PRO A 24 -24.63 47.82 5.38
C PRO A 24 -24.72 48.63 6.69
N LEU A 25 -24.90 47.99 7.85
CA LEU A 25 -24.78 48.64 9.18
C LEU A 25 -23.35 49.11 9.45
N ILE A 26 -22.34 48.36 8.97
CA ILE A 26 -20.92 48.73 9.02
C ILE A 26 -20.62 49.88 8.04
N SER A 27 -21.21 49.88 6.84
CA SER A 27 -21.05 50.99 5.88
C SER A 27 -21.70 52.30 6.37
N ASN A 28 -22.82 52.20 7.10
CA ASN A 28 -23.49 53.36 7.70
C ASN A 28 -22.82 53.81 9.02
N ALA A 29 -21.98 52.99 9.65
CA ALA A 29 -21.16 53.41 10.78
C ALA A 29 -20.05 54.41 10.38
N GLN A 30 -19.63 54.42 9.11
CA GLN A 30 -18.71 55.43 8.57
C GLN A 30 -19.40 56.77 8.24
N SER A 31 -20.74 56.82 8.22
CA SER A 31 -21.51 58.06 8.00
C SER A 31 -21.99 58.70 9.31
N TYR A 32 -21.57 58.20 10.48
CA TYR A 32 -21.80 58.90 11.74
C TYR A 32 -20.80 60.05 11.84
N LYS A 33 -21.24 61.22 11.37
CA LYS A 33 -20.65 62.53 11.66
C LYS A 33 -20.28 62.59 13.14
N LYS A 34 -18.99 62.75 13.41
CA LYS A 34 -18.38 63.86 14.18
C LYS A 34 -19.31 64.55 15.19
N ASP A 35 -19.86 63.81 16.14
CA ASP A 35 -20.48 64.33 17.36
C ASP A 35 -20.04 63.43 18.53
N ASP A 36 -19.10 63.97 19.31
CA ASP A 36 -18.98 63.86 20.77
C ASP A 36 -19.00 62.47 21.46
N PHE A 37 -18.27 61.47 20.92
CA PHE A 37 -17.80 60.35 21.75
C PHE A 37 -16.51 60.75 22.52
N SER A 38 -16.74 61.60 23.51
CA SER A 38 -15.97 61.84 24.74
C SER A 38 -14.76 60.92 25.04
N GLY A 39 -13.55 61.51 25.00
CA GLY A 39 -12.37 60.97 25.72
C GLY A 39 -11.11 60.64 24.90
N ILE A 40 -11.10 60.82 23.58
CA ILE A 40 -9.93 60.60 22.71
C ILE A 40 -9.54 61.91 22.01
N ILE A 41 -8.25 62.27 22.07
CA ILE A 41 -7.71 63.48 21.45
C ILE A 41 -6.58 63.07 20.49
N SER A 42 -6.74 63.39 19.20
CA SER A 42 -5.69 63.18 18.20
C SER A 42 -4.68 64.32 18.25
N LEU A 43 -3.40 64.00 18.46
CA LEU A 43 -2.32 65.00 18.58
C LEU A 43 -1.58 65.23 17.26
N ARG A 44 -1.94 64.51 16.19
CA ARG A 44 -1.21 64.57 14.91
C ARG A 44 -1.21 65.95 14.25
N SER A 45 -2.28 66.74 14.42
CA SER A 45 -2.35 68.10 13.88
C SER A 45 -1.45 69.11 14.60
N GLN A 46 -1.04 68.78 15.83
CA GLN A 46 -0.21 69.62 16.70
C GLN A 46 1.25 69.11 16.78
N ALA A 47 1.52 67.94 16.20
CA ALA A 47 2.82 67.31 16.19
C ALA A 47 3.62 67.62 14.94
N SER A 48 4.94 67.68 15.10
CA SER A 48 5.91 67.76 14.02
C SER A 48 6.93 66.62 14.16
N ILE A 49 7.47 66.15 13.04
CA ILE A 49 8.42 65.03 12.99
C ILE A 49 9.72 65.45 12.33
N LEU A 50 10.82 64.93 12.84
CA LEU A 50 12.16 65.05 12.29
C LEU A 50 12.58 63.68 11.75
N LEU A 51 12.92 63.67 10.47
CA LEU A 51 13.43 62.50 9.75
C LEU A 51 14.95 62.50 9.88
N THR A 52 15.50 61.72 10.82
CA THR A 52 16.95 61.72 11.08
C THR A 52 17.73 60.74 10.19
N GLY A 53 17.02 59.89 9.44
CA GLY A 53 17.62 58.81 8.66
C GLY A 53 18.17 57.74 9.60
N LYS A 54 19.45 57.39 9.47
CA LYS A 54 20.14 56.44 10.37
C LYS A 54 21.05 57.11 11.40
N LYS A 55 20.87 58.42 11.61
CA LYS A 55 21.68 59.17 12.58
C LYS A 55 21.08 58.97 13.96
N ASP A 56 21.82 58.28 14.81
CA ASP A 56 21.48 58.13 16.23
C ASP A 56 21.79 59.45 16.95
N LEU A 57 20.77 60.31 17.09
CA LEU A 57 20.87 61.60 17.77
C LEU A 57 20.39 61.45 19.21
N ALA A 58 21.17 61.94 20.17
CA ALA A 58 20.77 61.91 21.56
C ALA A 58 19.67 62.96 21.82
N PHE A 59 18.82 62.70 22.82
CA PHE A 59 17.75 63.62 23.21
C PHE A 59 18.24 65.05 23.44
N GLU A 60 19.40 65.26 24.05
CA GLU A 60 19.91 66.60 24.31
C GLU A 60 20.35 67.33 23.04
N ASP A 61 20.79 66.61 22.00
CA ASP A 61 21.09 67.18 20.69
C ASP A 61 19.80 67.63 20.01
N ILE A 62 18.70 66.90 20.20
CA ILE A 62 17.38 67.26 19.66
C ILE A 62 16.78 68.46 20.39
N ARG A 63 16.91 68.51 21.72
CA ARG A 63 16.35 69.59 22.55
C ARG A 63 17.09 70.91 22.36
N SER A 64 18.42 70.88 22.24
CA SER A 64 19.24 72.10 22.19
C SER A 64 19.43 72.70 20.79
N ASN A 65 19.23 71.90 19.74
CA ASN A 65 19.54 72.32 18.37
C ASN A 65 18.32 72.93 17.67
N THR A 66 18.35 74.25 17.50
CA THR A 66 17.28 75.01 16.80
C THR A 66 17.34 74.89 15.28
N ASP A 67 18.43 74.38 14.70
CA ASP A 67 18.62 74.26 13.25
C ASP A 67 17.99 72.97 12.66
N LEU A 68 17.40 72.11 13.51
CA LEU A 68 16.71 70.89 13.09
C LEU A 68 15.37 71.22 12.42
N SER A 69 15.20 70.77 11.18
CA SER A 69 13.98 70.99 10.39
C SER A 69 12.90 69.96 10.71
N PHE A 70 12.01 70.29 11.65
CA PHE A 70 10.79 69.53 11.90
C PHE A 70 9.71 69.81 10.85
N VAL A 71 9.10 68.76 10.32
CA VAL A 71 8.00 68.84 9.34
C VAL A 71 6.67 68.56 10.05
N PRO A 72 5.59 69.32 9.80
CA PRO A 72 4.28 69.04 10.41
C PRO A 72 3.79 67.63 10.12
N LEU A 73 3.42 66.87 11.14
CA LEU A 73 2.98 65.48 10.99
C LEU A 73 1.64 65.38 10.24
N SER A 74 0.84 66.45 10.23
CA SER A 74 -0.38 66.57 9.44
C SER A 74 -0.16 66.52 7.92
N SER A 75 1.08 66.74 7.46
CA SER A 75 1.46 66.61 6.05
C SER A 75 1.81 65.17 5.65
N LEU A 76 1.88 64.25 6.62
CA LEU A 76 2.23 62.85 6.41
C LEU A 76 1.05 61.93 6.74
N GLU A 77 0.96 60.81 6.04
CA GLU A 77 -0.03 59.78 6.35
C GLU A 77 0.30 59.08 7.69
N GLU A 78 -0.68 58.43 8.31
CA GLU A 78 -0.48 57.76 9.62
C GLU A 78 0.47 56.59 9.53
N ASN A 79 0.43 55.91 8.39
CA ASN A 79 1.33 54.84 8.05
C ASN A 79 2.46 55.43 7.19
N MET A 80 3.67 55.42 7.72
CA MET A 80 4.87 55.92 7.03
C MET A 80 5.57 54.82 6.19
N GLY A 81 4.97 53.64 6.10
CA GLY A 81 5.47 52.50 5.37
C GLY A 81 6.61 51.76 6.09
N PHE A 82 7.24 50.84 5.37
CA PHE A 82 8.38 50.07 5.87
C PHE A 82 9.61 50.96 6.03
N SER A 83 10.17 51.03 7.23
CA SER A 83 11.35 51.86 7.49
C SER A 83 12.26 51.29 8.57
N ASN A 84 13.56 51.57 8.44
CA ASN A 84 14.56 51.35 9.48
C ASN A 84 15.27 52.65 9.88
N GLU A 85 14.59 53.78 9.68
CA GLU A 85 15.07 55.09 10.07
C GLU A 85 14.67 55.42 11.53
N ASP A 86 15.42 56.35 12.12
CA ASP A 86 15.16 56.93 13.43
C ASP A 86 14.31 58.19 13.26
N TYR A 87 13.22 58.27 14.02
CA TYR A 87 12.25 59.36 13.95
C TYR A 87 12.14 60.06 15.29
N TRP A 88 12.08 61.39 15.26
CA TRP A 88 11.82 62.21 16.43
C TRP A 88 10.54 63.02 16.24
N ILE A 89 9.56 62.85 17.11
CA ILE A 89 8.31 63.60 17.08
C ILE A 89 8.30 64.59 18.24
N ARG A 90 7.87 65.83 17.99
CA ARG A 90 7.70 66.87 19.01
C ARG A 90 6.30 67.49 18.96
N PHE A 91 5.70 67.72 20.12
CA PHE A 91 4.48 68.51 20.31
C PHE A 91 4.41 69.04 21.75
N THR A 92 3.39 69.86 22.03
CA THR A 92 3.12 70.39 23.37
C THR A 92 1.80 69.81 23.89
N LEU A 93 1.79 69.41 25.16
CA LEU A 93 0.57 69.07 25.89
C LEU A 93 0.22 70.19 26.86
N GLU A 94 -1.07 70.50 26.97
CA GLU A 94 -1.61 71.49 27.89
C GLU A 94 -2.87 70.91 28.55
N ASN A 95 -2.98 71.07 29.86
CA ASN A 95 -4.23 70.80 30.58
C ASN A 95 -5.00 72.10 30.79
N PRO A 96 -6.05 72.38 29.99
CA PRO A 96 -6.82 73.61 30.14
C PRO A 96 -7.78 73.57 31.35
N ASP A 97 -7.98 72.40 31.96
CA ASP A 97 -8.92 72.21 33.06
C ASP A 97 -8.31 72.65 34.41
N GLN A 98 -9.18 73.01 35.36
CA GLN A 98 -8.78 73.35 36.73
C GLN A 98 -8.52 72.12 37.63
N THR A 99 -8.62 70.91 37.06
CA THR A 99 -8.40 69.65 37.75
C THR A 99 -7.28 68.86 37.07
N ALA A 100 -6.53 68.08 37.83
CA ALA A 100 -5.53 67.18 37.28
C ALA A 100 -6.20 66.18 36.33
N SER A 101 -5.54 65.91 35.20
CA SER A 101 -6.06 65.04 34.15
C SER A 101 -5.06 63.93 33.86
N GLU A 102 -5.55 62.68 33.89
CA GLU A 102 -4.75 61.48 33.64
C GLU A 102 -5.12 60.82 32.30
N TYR A 103 -4.10 60.55 31.49
CA TYR A 103 -4.24 60.01 30.15
C TYR A 103 -3.27 58.86 29.85
N TYR A 104 -3.61 58.06 28.86
CA TYR A 104 -2.67 57.17 28.18
C TYR A 104 -2.43 57.68 26.75
N LEU A 105 -1.17 57.82 26.37
CA LEU A 105 -0.76 58.21 25.03
C LEU A 105 -0.35 56.99 24.20
N GLU A 106 -1.08 56.66 23.13
CA GLU A 106 -0.73 55.62 22.16
C GLU A 106 0.12 56.23 21.03
N THR A 107 1.32 55.67 20.84
CA THR A 107 2.35 56.31 20.01
C THR A 107 2.75 55.50 18.78
N ALA A 108 2.72 54.17 18.86
CA ALA A 108 3.20 53.28 17.81
C ALA A 108 2.56 51.90 17.87
N ARG A 109 2.84 51.05 16.86
CA ARG A 109 2.39 49.66 16.84
C ARG A 109 3.05 48.85 17.97
N PRO A 110 2.40 47.77 18.47
CA PRO A 110 2.93 46.93 19.53
C PRO A 110 4.33 46.33 19.28
N ILE A 111 4.68 46.13 18.01
CA ILE A 111 5.94 45.51 17.54
C ILE A 111 7.00 46.53 17.09
N THR A 112 6.84 47.79 17.50
CA THR A 112 7.87 48.81 17.22
C THR A 112 9.05 48.59 18.16
N ASP A 113 10.27 48.53 17.64
CA ASP A 113 11.48 48.17 18.40
C ASP A 113 11.67 49.01 19.67
N ILE A 114 11.79 50.33 19.49
CA ILE A 114 12.09 51.29 20.54
C ILE A 114 11.12 52.45 20.39
N VAL A 115 10.51 52.79 21.51
CA VAL A 115 9.63 53.94 21.65
C VAL A 115 10.00 54.59 22.98
N ASP A 116 10.75 55.69 22.92
CA ASP A 116 11.13 56.45 24.11
C ASP A 116 10.34 57.76 24.15
N LEU A 117 9.79 58.08 25.31
CA LEU A 117 9.05 59.32 25.54
C LEU A 117 9.82 60.18 26.53
N TYR A 118 10.01 61.45 26.18
CA TYR A 118 10.60 62.47 27.02
C TYR A 118 9.57 63.57 27.24
N LEU A 119 9.24 63.83 28.51
CA LEU A 119 8.36 64.91 28.95
C LEU A 119 9.24 65.96 29.60
N VAL A 120 9.14 67.20 29.14
CA VAL A 120 9.88 68.35 29.67
C VAL A 120 8.86 69.32 30.27
N ASP A 121 9.00 69.59 31.57
CA ASP A 121 8.14 70.56 32.26
C ASP A 121 8.63 72.01 32.07
N GLU A 122 7.92 72.97 32.67
CA GLU A 122 8.25 74.40 32.58
C GLU A 122 9.57 74.76 33.27
N ASP A 123 10.01 73.96 34.25
CA ASP A 123 11.27 74.12 34.96
C ASP A 123 12.46 73.50 34.20
N GLY A 124 12.19 72.75 33.13
CA GLY A 124 13.17 72.09 32.27
C GLY A 124 13.60 70.70 32.74
N GLU A 125 12.95 70.16 33.77
CA GLU A 125 13.15 68.80 34.27
C GLU A 125 12.58 67.79 33.25
N VAL A 126 13.28 66.65 33.10
CA VAL A 126 12.98 65.69 32.04
C VAL A 126 12.55 64.35 32.63
N GLN A 127 11.28 64.00 32.45
CA GLN A 127 10.78 62.66 32.77
C GLN A 127 10.89 61.74 31.54
N ARG A 128 11.52 60.58 31.72
CA ARG A 128 11.70 59.58 30.65
C ARG A 128 10.81 58.37 30.87
N GLN A 129 10.15 57.92 29.80
CA GLN A 129 9.37 56.69 29.78
C GLN A 129 9.77 55.81 28.59
N TYR A 130 9.63 54.50 28.74
CA TYR A 130 10.17 53.50 27.83
C TYR A 130 9.10 52.52 27.37
N SER A 131 9.07 52.23 26.06
CA SER A 131 8.24 51.21 25.44
C SER A 131 8.90 50.64 24.16
N GLY A 132 8.20 49.75 23.47
CA GLY A 132 8.73 48.98 22.34
C GLY A 132 9.04 47.52 22.67
N ASP A 133 9.24 46.67 21.67
CA ASP A 133 9.37 45.21 21.85
C ASP A 133 10.82 44.70 22.01
N LYS A 134 11.83 45.58 21.85
CA LYS A 134 13.21 45.30 22.29
C LYS A 134 13.43 45.59 23.77
N ILE A 135 12.51 46.30 24.41
CA ILE A 135 12.56 46.59 25.84
C ILE A 135 11.89 45.45 26.60
N PRO A 136 12.56 44.81 27.58
CA PRO A 136 11.94 43.79 28.42
C PRO A 136 10.61 44.28 28.98
N PHE A 137 9.57 43.45 28.89
CA PHE A 137 8.20 43.81 29.22
C PHE A 137 8.06 44.36 30.65
N SER A 138 8.84 43.85 31.61
CA SER A 138 8.87 44.35 32.99
C SER A 138 9.55 45.72 33.17
N LYS A 139 10.32 46.17 32.18
CA LYS A 139 10.99 47.48 32.16
C LYS A 139 10.20 48.55 31.42
N LYS A 140 9.11 48.18 30.72
CA LYS A 140 8.21 49.15 30.11
C LYS A 140 7.58 50.02 31.19
N THR A 141 7.43 51.31 30.93
CA THR A 141 6.80 52.23 31.89
C THR A 141 5.34 51.84 32.17
N VAL A 142 4.60 51.48 31.12
CA VAL A 142 3.27 50.89 31.24
C VAL A 142 3.35 49.43 30.79
N ALA A 143 3.06 48.50 31.68
CA ALA A 143 3.10 47.06 31.43
C ALA A 143 1.92 46.60 30.55
N HIS A 144 1.92 47.04 29.29
CA HIS A 144 0.86 46.80 28.32
C HIS A 144 1.45 46.41 26.95
N ARG A 145 0.68 45.65 26.15
CA ARG A 145 1.12 45.18 24.82
C ARG A 145 1.28 46.32 23.81
N LYS A 146 0.36 47.30 23.83
CA LYS A 146 0.42 48.50 22.97
C LYS A 146 1.55 49.41 23.46
N SER A 147 2.17 50.15 22.54
CA SER A 147 3.17 51.16 22.87
C SER A 147 2.49 52.42 23.42
N ILE A 148 2.21 52.38 24.72
CA ILE A 148 1.51 53.43 25.46
C ILE A 148 2.35 54.00 26.62
N PHE A 149 2.04 55.24 27.00
CA PHE A 149 2.69 55.97 28.09
C PHE A 149 1.67 56.62 29.02
N ASP A 150 2.00 56.74 30.30
CA ASP A 150 1.15 57.37 31.32
C ASP A 150 1.44 58.87 31.36
N ILE A 151 0.43 59.69 31.14
CA ILE A 151 0.54 61.15 31.12
C ILE A 151 -0.33 61.71 32.24
N SER A 152 0.29 62.37 33.21
CA SER A 152 -0.38 63.12 34.27
C SER A 152 -0.09 64.59 34.08
N LEU A 153 -1.15 65.40 33.92
CA LEU A 153 -1.04 66.85 33.79
C LEU A 153 -1.75 67.52 34.96
N GLU A 154 -1.03 68.34 35.71
CA GLU A 154 -1.60 69.20 36.74
C GLU A 154 -2.47 70.32 36.11
N PRO A 155 -3.35 70.97 36.89
CA PRO A 155 -4.18 72.07 36.38
C PRO A 155 -3.34 73.17 35.71
N LEU A 156 -3.72 73.58 34.50
CA LEU A 156 -3.05 74.64 33.71
C LEU A 156 -1.58 74.34 33.34
N GLN A 157 -1.08 73.13 33.57
CA GLN A 157 0.30 72.76 33.27
C GLN A 157 0.52 72.59 31.76
N LYS A 158 1.67 73.07 31.28
CA LYS A 158 2.19 72.81 29.93
C LYS A 158 3.43 71.92 30.00
N MET A 159 3.55 71.00 29.04
CA MET A 159 4.74 70.17 28.88
C MET A 159 5.12 70.05 27.42
N GLU A 160 6.42 70.13 27.13
CA GLU A 160 6.93 69.72 25.83
C GLU A 160 7.16 68.22 25.80
N VAL A 161 6.76 67.59 24.70
CA VAL A 161 6.83 66.15 24.52
C VAL A 161 7.71 65.83 23.33
N TYR A 162 8.65 64.92 23.53
CA TYR A 162 9.50 64.37 22.48
C TYR A 162 9.37 62.84 22.47
N ILE A 163 9.16 62.25 21.30
CA ILE A 163 9.08 60.80 21.11
C ILE A 163 10.17 60.37 20.15
N HIS A 164 10.98 59.41 20.56
CA HIS A 164 11.93 58.73 19.69
C HIS A 164 11.35 57.38 19.25
N LEU A 165 11.29 57.14 17.94
CA LEU A 165 10.81 55.89 17.35
C LEU A 165 11.91 55.27 16.49
N LYS A 166 12.13 53.97 16.68
CA LYS A 166 13.01 53.15 15.85
C LYS A 166 12.31 51.84 15.50
N SER A 167 12.54 51.35 14.28
CA SER A 167 12.07 50.04 13.81
C SER A 167 13.19 49.32 13.04
N ASP A 168 13.09 48.00 12.92
CA ASP A 168 14.03 47.11 12.24
C ASP A 168 13.72 46.91 10.74
N GLY A 169 12.76 47.66 10.20
CA GLY A 169 12.25 47.50 8.83
C GLY A 169 10.78 47.13 8.74
N GLU A 170 10.07 47.06 9.87
CA GLU A 170 8.61 46.94 9.93
C GLU A 170 7.91 48.25 9.48
N VAL A 171 6.59 48.17 9.32
CA VAL A 171 5.72 49.32 9.05
C VAL A 171 5.64 50.26 10.25
N VAL A 172 6.12 51.49 10.10
CA VAL A 172 6.01 52.51 11.14
C VAL A 172 4.65 53.19 11.05
N MET A 173 3.85 53.11 12.12
CA MET A 173 2.61 53.86 12.28
C MET A 173 2.68 54.80 13.47
N THR A 174 2.18 56.03 13.31
CA THR A 174 2.20 57.08 14.34
C THR A 174 0.78 57.59 14.64
N PRO A 175 -0.06 56.80 15.35
CA PRO A 175 -1.44 57.19 15.64
C PRO A 175 -1.55 58.47 16.50
N LEU A 176 -0.63 58.67 17.46
CA LEU A 176 -0.59 59.78 18.42
C LEU A 176 -1.97 60.13 19.02
N GLN A 177 -2.59 59.13 19.63
CA GLN A 177 -3.91 59.27 20.24
C GLN A 177 -3.77 59.35 21.76
N LEU A 178 -4.33 60.40 22.35
CA LEU A 178 -4.38 60.60 23.79
C LEU A 178 -5.75 60.18 24.33
N TYR A 179 -5.76 59.16 25.18
CA TYR A 179 -6.98 58.58 25.75
C TYR A 179 -7.11 58.93 27.22
N ARG A 180 -8.29 59.36 27.67
CA ARG A 180 -8.59 59.37 29.12
C ARG A 180 -8.49 57.93 29.65
N LYS A 181 -7.95 57.74 30.86
CA LYS A 181 -7.70 56.39 31.42
C LYS A 181 -8.93 55.47 31.34
N ASN A 182 -10.12 55.93 31.74
CA ASN A 182 -11.34 55.11 31.70
C ASN A 182 -11.73 54.70 30.26
N THR A 183 -11.69 55.64 29.31
CA THR A 183 -12.00 55.39 27.89
C THR A 183 -11.03 54.37 27.28
N PHE A 184 -9.74 54.45 27.64
CA PHE A 184 -8.73 53.50 27.19
C PHE A 184 -9.06 52.06 27.63
N PHE A 185 -9.44 51.86 28.89
CA PHE A 185 -9.79 50.55 29.41
C PHE A 185 -11.04 49.97 28.72
N GLU A 186 -12.07 50.78 28.48
CA GLU A 186 -13.28 50.32 27.77
C GLU A 186 -13.00 49.89 26.33
N LEU A 187 -12.19 50.65 25.59
CA LEU A 187 -11.78 50.30 24.23
C LEU A 187 -10.93 49.03 24.21
N THR A 188 -9.95 48.96 25.11
CA THR A 188 -9.07 47.78 25.23
C THR A 188 -9.86 46.54 25.61
N TYR A 189 -10.86 46.65 26.49
CA TYR A 189 -11.76 45.54 26.82
C TYR A 189 -12.53 45.04 25.59
N LYS A 190 -13.10 45.94 24.78
CA LYS A 190 -13.78 45.56 23.53
C LYS A 190 -12.84 44.88 22.54
N GLU A 191 -11.61 45.39 22.38
CA GLU A 191 -10.57 44.76 21.56
C GLU A 191 -10.23 43.34 22.08
N GLN A 192 -10.09 43.16 23.40
CA GLN A 192 -9.78 41.86 23.99
C GLN A 192 -10.88 40.83 23.75
N VAL A 193 -12.16 41.21 23.79
CA VAL A 193 -13.27 40.30 23.45
C VAL A 193 -13.17 39.84 21.98
N PHE A 194 -12.87 40.77 21.06
CA PHE A 194 -12.66 40.44 19.66
C PHE A 194 -11.47 39.49 19.46
N TYR A 195 -10.33 39.76 20.09
CA TYR A 195 -9.15 38.89 20.02
C TYR A 195 -9.38 37.52 20.68
N GLY A 196 -10.08 37.48 21.81
CA GLY A 196 -10.43 36.24 22.49
C GLY A 196 -11.26 35.32 21.59
N PHE A 197 -12.24 35.87 20.87
CA PHE A 197 -13.01 35.13 19.87
C PHE A 197 -12.15 34.66 18.69
N PHE A 198 -11.34 35.56 18.12
CA PHE A 198 -10.49 35.27 16.97
C PHE A 198 -9.46 34.16 17.27
N TYR A 199 -8.66 34.32 18.32
CA TYR A 199 -7.64 33.33 18.71
C TYR A 199 -8.28 32.04 19.26
N GLY A 200 -9.42 32.13 19.93
CA GLY A 200 -10.17 30.96 20.41
C GLY A 200 -10.60 30.03 19.27
N ILE A 201 -11.16 30.59 18.19
CA ILE A 201 -11.54 29.81 16.99
C ILE A 201 -10.31 29.16 16.34
N LEU A 202 -9.20 29.90 16.23
CA LEU A 202 -7.96 29.40 15.64
C LEU A 202 -7.39 28.21 16.41
N ILE A 203 -7.29 28.32 17.74
CA ILE A 203 -6.79 27.24 18.60
C ILE A 203 -7.72 26.02 18.50
N LEU A 204 -9.03 26.22 18.57
CA LEU A 204 -10.00 25.14 18.43
C LEU A 204 -9.90 24.44 17.08
N ALA A 205 -9.81 25.22 15.99
CA ALA A 205 -9.61 24.68 14.64
C ALA A 205 -8.32 23.85 14.55
N CYS A 206 -7.19 24.38 15.04
CA CYS A 206 -5.93 23.66 15.07
C CYS A 206 -6.04 22.29 15.77
N ILE A 207 -6.59 22.26 16.99
CA ILE A 207 -6.77 21.02 17.77
C ILE A 207 -7.64 20.01 17.01
N ILE A 208 -8.78 20.47 16.48
CA ILE A 208 -9.72 19.62 15.74
C ILE A 208 -9.04 18.98 14.53
N TYR A 209 -8.27 19.74 13.75
CA TYR A 209 -7.64 19.20 12.55
C TYR A 209 -6.44 18.31 12.84
N LEU A 210 -5.67 18.59 13.89
CA LEU A 210 -4.64 17.67 14.35
C LEU A 210 -5.26 16.33 14.83
N PHE A 211 -6.39 16.38 15.53
CA PHE A 211 -7.11 15.16 15.89
C PHE A 211 -7.60 14.38 14.66
N PHE A 212 -8.18 15.05 13.67
CA PHE A 212 -8.61 14.39 12.43
C PHE A 212 -7.45 13.80 11.62
N PHE A 213 -6.26 14.39 11.68
CA PHE A 213 -5.06 13.78 11.10
C PHE A 213 -4.76 12.42 11.74
N PHE A 214 -4.76 12.32 13.08
CA PHE A 214 -4.53 11.04 13.74
C PHE A 214 -5.63 10.01 13.45
N ALA A 215 -6.89 10.46 13.35
CA ALA A 215 -8.02 9.58 13.09
C ALA A 215 -8.08 9.07 11.63
N LEU A 216 -7.76 9.91 10.65
CA LEU A 216 -7.97 9.61 9.22
C LEU A 216 -6.67 9.40 8.44
N LYS A 217 -5.51 9.77 9.00
CA LYS A 217 -4.17 9.68 8.39
C LYS A 217 -4.02 10.40 7.04
N ASP A 218 -4.89 11.36 6.75
CA ASP A 218 -4.79 12.20 5.55
C ASP A 218 -3.94 13.45 5.83
N SER A 219 -2.87 13.62 5.05
CA SER A 219 -1.89 14.71 5.24
C SER A 219 -2.46 16.11 5.07
N ALA A 220 -3.61 16.30 4.41
CA ALA A 220 -4.23 17.61 4.28
C ALA A 220 -4.60 18.20 5.65
N PHE A 221 -4.99 17.37 6.62
CA PHE A 221 -5.37 17.81 7.96
C PHE A 221 -4.19 18.35 8.77
N ILE A 222 -3.03 17.70 8.72
CA ILE A 222 -1.83 18.17 9.43
C ILE A 222 -1.30 19.46 8.82
N TYR A 223 -1.26 19.58 7.49
CA TYR A 223 -0.82 20.81 6.84
C TYR A 223 -1.75 21.99 7.16
N TYR A 224 -3.07 21.75 7.17
CA TYR A 224 -4.02 22.79 7.53
C TYR A 224 -3.93 23.17 9.02
N GLY A 225 -3.88 22.20 9.92
CA GLY A 225 -3.74 22.46 11.36
C GLY A 225 -2.47 23.24 11.70
N LEU A 226 -1.34 22.89 11.06
CA LEU A 226 -0.08 23.64 11.23
C LEU A 226 -0.13 25.03 10.61
N TYR A 227 -0.76 25.20 9.43
CA TYR A 227 -1.02 26.53 8.88
C TYR A 227 -1.82 27.40 9.86
N VAL A 228 -2.94 26.88 10.39
CA VAL A 228 -3.80 27.58 11.36
C VAL A 228 -3.03 27.96 12.63
N LEU A 229 -2.18 27.06 13.13
CA LEU A 229 -1.33 27.33 14.29
C LEU A 229 -0.36 28.49 14.02
N PHE A 230 0.40 28.42 12.92
CA PHE A 230 1.43 29.41 12.65
C PHE A 230 0.88 30.75 12.17
N ILE A 231 -0.27 30.77 11.49
CA ILE A 231 -0.95 32.04 11.16
C ILE A 231 -1.54 32.70 12.41
N ALA A 232 -2.02 31.91 13.38
CA ALA A 232 -2.43 32.41 14.68
C ALA A 232 -1.24 33.02 15.43
N LEU A 233 -0.11 32.31 15.49
CA LEU A 233 1.11 32.82 16.14
C LEU A 233 1.65 34.08 15.47
N MET A 234 1.57 34.18 14.14
CA MET A 234 1.97 35.39 13.41
C MET A 234 1.10 36.59 13.79
N GLN A 235 -0.23 36.44 13.79
CA GLN A 235 -1.14 37.51 14.22
C GLN A 235 -0.94 37.85 15.70
N PHE A 236 -0.73 36.84 16.54
CA PHE A 236 -0.49 37.00 17.98
C PHE A 236 0.81 37.77 18.25
N SER A 237 1.81 37.58 17.40
CA SER A 237 3.05 38.36 17.42
C SER A 237 2.82 39.80 16.97
N LEU A 238 2.11 40.03 15.85
CA LEU A 238 1.79 41.38 15.36
C LEU A 238 0.98 42.21 16.37
N ASP A 239 0.10 41.57 17.14
CA ASP A 239 -0.70 42.23 18.18
C ASP A 239 0.08 42.50 19.48
N GLY A 240 1.35 42.09 19.57
CA GLY A 240 2.26 42.28 20.71
C GLY A 240 2.15 41.22 21.82
N PHE A 241 1.24 40.26 21.69
CA PHE A 241 1.02 39.25 22.73
C PHE A 241 2.17 38.23 22.82
N PHE A 242 2.89 37.99 21.72
CA PHE A 242 4.04 37.07 21.73
C PHE A 242 5.17 37.60 22.62
N HIS A 243 5.49 38.89 22.53
CA HIS A 243 6.45 39.54 23.42
C HIS A 243 5.94 39.55 24.87
N GLN A 244 4.66 39.86 25.10
CA GLN A 244 4.08 39.88 26.45
C GLN A 244 4.12 38.53 27.18
N TYR A 245 3.79 37.42 26.51
CA TYR A 245 3.57 36.13 27.16
C TYR A 245 4.66 35.08 26.91
N PHE A 246 5.25 35.04 25.71
CA PHE A 246 6.23 34.00 25.35
C PHE A 246 7.68 34.48 25.51
N THR A 247 7.94 35.76 25.22
CA THR A 247 9.29 36.33 25.23
C THR A 247 9.37 37.67 25.99
N PRO A 248 8.93 37.74 27.25
CA PRO A 248 8.85 39.00 28.01
C PRO A 248 10.20 39.65 28.30
N GLN A 249 11.31 38.96 28.08
CA GLN A 249 12.66 39.52 28.22
C GLN A 249 13.19 40.09 26.90
N GLY A 250 12.40 40.05 25.82
CA GLY A 250 12.85 40.31 24.46
C GLY A 250 13.84 39.26 23.96
N GLY A 251 14.68 39.66 23.01
CA GLY A 251 15.79 38.86 22.48
C GLY A 251 15.50 38.19 21.15
N TRP A 252 16.44 37.34 20.72
CA TRP A 252 16.52 36.83 19.34
C TRP A 252 15.21 36.26 18.77
N LEU A 253 14.45 35.54 19.59
CA LEU A 253 13.19 34.93 19.16
C LEU A 253 12.06 35.97 19.06
N SER A 254 12.02 36.96 19.96
CA SER A 254 11.03 38.05 19.92
C SER A 254 11.20 38.86 18.63
N ASP A 255 12.42 39.30 18.34
CA ASP A 255 12.77 40.11 17.16
C ASP A 255 12.42 39.44 15.83
N ARG A 256 12.32 38.10 15.81
CA ARG A 256 12.08 37.30 14.60
C ARG A 256 10.72 36.62 14.58
N ALA A 257 9.92 36.74 15.63
CA ALA A 257 8.71 35.95 15.83
C ALA A 257 7.71 36.15 14.68
N VAL A 258 7.46 37.42 14.30
CA VAL A 258 6.54 37.77 13.20
C VAL A 258 6.96 37.11 11.89
N LEU A 259 8.20 37.31 11.47
CA LEU A 259 8.68 36.78 10.18
C LEU A 259 8.78 35.25 10.20
N LEU A 260 9.32 34.65 11.26
CA LEU A 260 9.48 33.21 11.35
C LEU A 260 8.13 32.51 11.27
N THR A 261 7.15 32.96 12.06
CA THR A 261 5.80 32.41 12.04
C THR A 261 5.09 32.67 10.69
N ALA A 262 5.31 33.83 10.07
CA ALA A 262 4.81 34.12 8.72
C ALA A 262 5.35 33.12 7.68
N PHE A 263 6.67 32.94 7.57
CA PHE A 263 7.26 32.01 6.60
C PHE A 263 6.83 30.56 6.83
N VAL A 264 6.73 30.12 8.08
CA VAL A 264 6.23 28.78 8.42
C VAL A 264 4.76 28.63 8.00
N SER A 265 3.92 29.63 8.28
CA SER A 265 2.51 29.62 7.89
C SER A 265 2.34 29.53 6.36
N LEU A 266 3.14 30.29 5.61
CA LEU A 266 3.14 30.29 4.13
C LEU A 266 3.57 28.93 3.57
N PHE A 267 4.59 28.30 4.17
CA PHE A 267 5.02 26.96 3.78
C PHE A 267 3.88 25.94 3.94
N PHE A 268 3.24 25.90 5.11
CA PHE A 268 2.16 24.95 5.36
C PHE A 268 0.91 25.25 4.55
N PHE A 269 0.58 26.53 4.31
CA PHE A 269 -0.53 26.93 3.44
C PHE A 269 -0.33 26.44 2.00
N GLY A 270 0.88 26.60 1.44
CA GLY A 270 1.23 26.07 0.12
C GLY A 270 1.15 24.54 0.05
N LYS A 271 1.66 23.84 1.07
CA LYS A 271 1.57 22.37 1.17
C LYS A 271 0.13 21.87 1.29
N TYR A 272 -0.68 22.58 2.06
CA TYR A 272 -2.10 22.30 2.19
C TYR A 272 -2.80 22.41 0.83
N GLY A 273 -2.60 23.51 0.09
CA GLY A 273 -3.15 23.69 -1.26
C GLY A 273 -2.75 22.58 -2.24
N ASP A 274 -1.45 22.26 -2.28
CA ASP A 274 -0.90 21.21 -3.15
C ASP A 274 -1.54 19.84 -2.88
N THR A 275 -1.68 19.49 -1.59
CA THR A 275 -2.24 18.21 -1.14
C THR A 275 -3.76 18.16 -1.32
N PHE A 276 -4.46 19.24 -0.97
CA PHE A 276 -5.92 19.30 -1.04
C PHE A 276 -6.42 19.23 -2.49
N LEU A 277 -5.79 20.00 -3.39
CA LEU A 277 -6.09 19.99 -4.83
C LEU A 277 -5.45 18.81 -5.58
N ASN A 278 -4.61 18.02 -4.88
CA ASN A 278 -3.91 16.87 -5.42
C ASN A 278 -3.14 17.22 -6.72
N LEU A 279 -2.38 18.32 -6.68
CA LEU A 279 -1.75 18.89 -7.88
C LEU A 279 -0.74 17.94 -8.51
N LYS A 280 -0.08 17.07 -7.72
CA LYS A 280 0.81 16.02 -8.25
C LYS A 280 0.12 15.17 -9.33
N LYS A 281 -1.17 14.88 -9.16
CA LYS A 281 -1.99 14.11 -10.11
C LYS A 281 -2.53 14.99 -11.24
N HIS A 282 -3.01 16.19 -10.91
CA HIS A 282 -3.75 17.03 -11.86
C HIS A 282 -2.86 17.97 -12.71
N ASN A 283 -1.75 18.48 -12.18
CA ASN A 283 -0.82 19.34 -12.90
C ASN A 283 0.60 19.32 -12.29
N ARG A 284 1.54 18.64 -12.98
CA ARG A 284 2.94 18.51 -12.53
C ARG A 284 3.69 19.83 -12.47
N LEU A 285 3.41 20.79 -13.36
CA LEU A 285 4.10 22.08 -13.40
C LEU A 285 3.74 22.95 -12.19
N LEU A 286 2.45 22.99 -11.83
CA LEU A 286 2.01 23.71 -10.63
C LEU A 286 2.51 23.03 -9.35
N HIS A 287 2.55 21.70 -9.31
CA HIS A 287 3.16 20.96 -8.21
C HIS A 287 4.66 21.29 -8.05
N LEU A 288 5.40 21.37 -9.16
CA LEU A 288 6.81 21.77 -9.14
C LEU A 288 6.99 23.22 -8.69
N ALA A 289 6.18 24.15 -9.22
CA ALA A 289 6.21 25.56 -8.79
C ALA A 289 5.93 25.70 -7.29
N GLY A 290 4.94 24.96 -6.76
CA GLY A 290 4.64 24.93 -5.33
C GLY A 290 5.78 24.36 -4.49
N LYS A 291 6.50 23.34 -5.00
CA LYS A 291 7.71 22.83 -4.35
C LYS A 291 8.83 23.87 -4.32
N VAL A 292 9.08 24.56 -5.44
CA VAL A 292 10.11 25.61 -5.51
C VAL A 292 9.78 26.75 -4.54
N LEU A 293 8.53 27.21 -4.51
CA LEU A 293 8.07 28.20 -3.54
C LEU A 293 8.27 27.73 -2.10
N GLY A 294 7.90 26.48 -1.79
CA GLY A 294 8.09 25.91 -0.46
C GLY A 294 9.56 25.71 -0.05
N ILE A 295 10.46 25.44 -1.01
CA ILE A 295 11.90 25.42 -0.75
C ILE A 295 12.39 26.86 -0.50
N GLY A 296 11.91 27.83 -1.28
CA GLY A 296 12.22 29.24 -1.11
C GLY A 296 11.83 29.76 0.28
N THR A 297 10.64 29.41 0.78
CA THR A 297 10.23 29.80 2.14
C THR A 297 11.10 29.14 3.21
N LEU A 298 11.48 27.87 3.04
CA LEU A 298 12.38 27.17 3.96
C LEU A 298 13.79 27.80 3.98
N VAL A 299 14.34 28.13 2.81
CA VAL A 299 15.61 28.85 2.70
C VAL A 299 15.51 30.22 3.36
N GLY A 300 14.40 30.95 3.14
CA GLY A 300 14.13 32.21 3.82
C GLY A 300 14.14 32.08 5.34
N MET A 301 13.53 31.03 5.90
CA MET A 301 13.59 30.74 7.33
C MET A 301 15.02 30.47 7.81
N VAL A 302 15.80 29.67 7.08
CA VAL A 302 17.19 29.39 7.46
C VAL A 302 18.02 30.66 7.46
N ILE A 303 17.83 31.54 6.47
CA ILE A 303 18.50 32.85 6.42
C ILE A 303 18.12 33.71 7.62
N LEU A 304 16.82 33.80 7.96
CA LEU A 304 16.35 34.55 9.12
C LEU A 304 16.94 34.02 10.43
N CYS A 305 17.11 32.70 10.55
CA CYS A 305 17.70 32.09 11.73
C CYS A 305 19.22 32.31 11.83
N ALA A 306 19.93 32.25 10.70
CA ALA A 306 21.38 32.36 10.65
C ALA A 306 21.89 33.81 10.67
N ALA A 307 21.09 34.78 10.22
CA ALA A 307 21.49 36.18 10.18
C ALA A 307 21.51 36.79 11.59
N PRO A 308 22.65 37.33 12.07
CA PRO A 308 22.76 37.91 13.41
C PRO A 308 21.89 39.17 13.59
N THR A 309 21.75 39.98 12.52
CA THR A 309 20.88 41.15 12.46
C THR A 309 19.86 41.01 11.34
N LEU A 310 18.63 41.46 11.58
CA LEU A 310 17.55 41.41 10.59
C LEU A 310 17.73 42.51 9.53
N PRO A 311 17.82 42.18 8.23
CA PRO A 311 17.82 43.19 7.18
C PRO A 311 16.46 43.86 7.04
N SER A 312 16.44 45.18 6.82
CA SER A 312 15.19 45.95 6.72
C SER A 312 14.29 45.55 5.54
N PHE A 313 14.85 44.91 4.51
CA PHE A 313 14.07 44.42 3.37
C PHE A 313 13.33 43.10 3.64
N CYS A 314 13.54 42.45 4.78
CA CYS A 314 12.92 41.16 5.10
C CYS A 314 11.38 41.24 5.22
N TYR A 315 10.83 42.32 5.78
CA TYR A 315 9.38 42.51 5.90
C TYR A 315 8.70 42.72 4.53
N PRO A 316 9.16 43.63 3.65
CA PRO A 316 8.66 43.71 2.28
C PRO A 316 8.80 42.39 1.51
N LEU A 317 9.94 41.70 1.65
CA LEU A 317 10.18 40.41 1.01
C LEU A 317 9.18 39.35 1.47
N ALA A 318 8.89 39.26 2.78
CA ALA A 318 7.92 38.31 3.32
C ALA A 318 6.51 38.56 2.77
N ASN A 319 6.09 39.83 2.66
CA ASN A 319 4.83 40.20 2.00
C ASN A 319 4.83 39.79 0.52
N GLY A 320 5.92 40.03 -0.21
CA GLY A 320 6.09 39.62 -1.61
C GLY A 320 6.00 38.10 -1.80
N VAL A 321 6.66 37.31 -0.94
CA VAL A 321 6.55 35.84 -0.94
C VAL A 321 5.12 35.41 -0.61
N GLY A 322 4.44 36.09 0.32
CA GLY A 322 3.03 35.87 0.61
C GLY A 322 2.14 36.06 -0.62
N ILE A 323 2.34 37.14 -1.39
CA ILE A 323 1.63 37.38 -2.65
C ILE A 323 1.88 36.23 -3.63
N LEU A 324 3.13 35.80 -3.81
CA LEU A 324 3.46 34.70 -4.73
C LEU A 324 2.75 33.40 -4.36
N VAL A 325 2.67 33.07 -3.06
CA VAL A 325 1.95 31.89 -2.57
C VAL A 325 0.44 32.01 -2.80
N LEU A 326 -0.15 33.18 -2.53
CA LEU A 326 -1.58 33.43 -2.78
C LEU A 326 -1.92 33.36 -4.28
N VAL A 327 -1.09 33.96 -5.14
CA VAL A 327 -1.24 33.89 -6.60
C VAL A 327 -1.11 32.46 -7.09
N HIS A 328 -0.13 31.70 -6.59
CA HIS A 328 0.01 30.27 -6.92
C HIS A 328 -1.24 29.47 -6.54
N MET A 329 -1.83 29.73 -5.37
CA MET A 329 -3.08 29.10 -4.94
C MET A 329 -4.25 29.43 -5.90
N ILE A 330 -4.41 30.70 -6.28
CA ILE A 330 -5.45 31.14 -7.21
C ILE A 330 -5.29 30.47 -8.58
N ILE A 331 -4.07 30.48 -9.14
CA ILE A 331 -3.76 29.82 -10.41
C ILE A 331 -4.07 28.31 -10.31
N SER A 332 -3.71 27.69 -9.19
CA SER A 332 -3.99 26.27 -8.94
C SER A 332 -5.49 25.97 -8.94
N LEU A 333 -6.29 26.80 -8.28
CA LEU A 333 -7.76 26.70 -8.29
C LEU A 333 -8.33 26.82 -9.70
N VAL A 334 -7.92 27.84 -10.45
CA VAL A 334 -8.39 28.09 -11.82
C VAL A 334 -8.06 26.91 -12.72
N VAL A 335 -6.80 26.43 -12.70
CA VAL A 335 -6.35 25.34 -13.57
C VAL A 335 -7.05 24.01 -13.25
N VAL A 336 -7.24 23.68 -11.97
CA VAL A 336 -7.95 22.46 -11.58
C VAL A 336 -9.43 22.53 -11.99
N LYS A 337 -10.06 23.71 -11.89
CA LYS A 337 -11.44 23.94 -12.34
C LYS A 337 -11.58 23.85 -13.87
N VAL A 338 -10.63 24.40 -14.63
CA VAL A 338 -10.58 24.28 -16.10
C VAL A 338 -10.46 22.81 -16.53
N LYS A 339 -9.72 21.99 -15.77
CA LYS A 339 -9.63 20.53 -15.98
C LYS A 339 -10.89 19.75 -15.57
N LYS A 340 -11.98 20.43 -15.21
CA LYS A 340 -13.29 19.85 -14.80
C LYS A 340 -13.19 18.88 -13.62
N VAL A 341 -12.16 19.02 -12.78
CA VAL A 341 -12.06 18.29 -11.51
C VAL A 341 -13.04 18.92 -10.53
N ARG A 342 -13.83 18.10 -9.82
CA ARG A 342 -14.76 18.61 -8.80
C ARG A 342 -13.95 19.16 -7.62
N ILE A 343 -14.07 20.47 -7.39
CA ILE A 343 -13.55 21.17 -6.21
C ILE A 343 -14.74 21.53 -5.33
N ASP A 344 -14.58 21.43 -4.03
CA ASP A 344 -15.59 21.90 -3.08
C ASP A 344 -15.77 23.42 -3.20
N HIS A 345 -17.01 23.89 -3.33
CA HIS A 345 -17.33 25.31 -3.44
C HIS A 345 -16.95 26.08 -2.16
N TYR A 346 -17.06 25.46 -0.99
CA TYR A 346 -16.66 26.08 0.27
C TYR A 346 -15.14 26.26 0.36
N PHE A 347 -14.36 25.36 -0.25
CA PHE A 347 -12.91 25.56 -0.36
C PHE A 347 -12.59 26.83 -1.15
N VAL A 348 -13.24 27.02 -2.31
CA VAL A 348 -13.05 28.21 -3.14
C VAL A 348 -13.47 29.49 -2.41
N MET A 349 -14.60 29.47 -1.71
CA MET A 349 -15.07 30.61 -0.90
C MET A 349 -14.08 30.95 0.22
N GLY A 350 -13.62 29.95 0.97
CA GLY A 350 -12.66 30.16 2.06
C GLY A 350 -11.34 30.78 1.57
N ILE A 351 -10.76 30.23 0.51
CA ILE A 351 -9.54 30.79 -0.10
C ILE A 351 -9.79 32.20 -0.64
N SER A 352 -10.96 32.49 -1.19
CA SER A 352 -11.29 33.84 -1.69
C SER A 352 -11.37 34.86 -0.56
N CYS A 353 -11.99 34.52 0.57
CA CYS A 353 -12.04 35.36 1.77
C CYS A 353 -10.64 35.62 2.34
N LEU A 354 -9.79 34.60 2.38
CA LEU A 354 -8.41 34.72 2.83
C LEU A 354 -7.62 35.67 1.94
N VAL A 355 -7.67 35.45 0.62
CA VAL A 355 -7.00 36.30 -0.38
C VAL A 355 -7.44 37.74 -0.22
N LEU A 356 -8.75 38.00 -0.12
CA LEU A 356 -9.27 39.36 0.05
C LEU A 356 -8.75 40.02 1.34
N GLY A 357 -8.78 39.31 2.46
CA GLY A 357 -8.29 39.82 3.74
C GLY A 357 -6.79 40.15 3.72
N PHE A 358 -5.97 39.28 3.10
CA PHE A 358 -4.55 39.52 2.95
C PHE A 358 -4.23 40.62 1.94
N VAL A 359 -5.00 40.77 0.86
CA VAL A 359 -4.85 41.89 -0.07
C VAL A 359 -5.11 43.21 0.65
N ILE A 360 -6.18 43.31 1.45
CA ILE A 360 -6.47 44.51 2.26
C ILE A 360 -5.31 44.79 3.23
N PHE A 361 -4.82 43.76 3.94
CA PHE A 361 -3.70 43.90 4.88
C PHE A 361 -2.42 44.38 4.18
N ILE A 362 -2.07 43.81 3.03
CA ILE A 362 -0.88 44.19 2.28
C ILE A 362 -1.02 45.62 1.74
N LEU A 363 -2.16 45.97 1.14
CA LEU A 363 -2.41 47.33 0.66
C LEU A 363 -2.35 48.37 1.79
N ASN A 364 -2.83 48.00 2.99
CA ASN A 364 -2.68 48.85 4.17
C ASN A 364 -1.20 49.05 4.51
N ASN A 365 -0.40 47.99 4.55
CA ASN A 365 1.04 48.09 4.85
C ASN A 365 1.84 48.92 3.83
N PHE A 366 1.46 48.88 2.55
CA PHE A 366 2.03 49.73 1.49
C PHE A 366 1.41 51.15 1.45
N ASN A 367 0.58 51.49 2.42
CA ASN A 367 -0.04 52.81 2.55
C ASN A 367 -0.84 53.22 1.30
N THR A 368 -1.50 52.26 0.65
CA THR A 368 -2.33 52.52 -0.55
C THR A 368 -3.81 52.74 -0.21
N ILE A 369 -4.22 52.36 1.01
CA ILE A 369 -5.59 52.52 1.51
C ILE A 369 -5.58 53.18 2.88
N GLU A 370 -6.65 53.89 3.23
CA GLU A 370 -6.75 54.58 4.51
C GLU A 370 -6.76 53.61 5.70
N ASN A 371 -6.07 54.01 6.78
CA ASN A 371 -6.02 53.24 8.01
C ASN A 371 -7.36 53.35 8.76
N SER A 372 -7.94 52.20 9.13
CA SER A 372 -9.18 52.09 9.86
C SER A 372 -9.20 50.78 10.64
N PHE A 373 -10.16 50.60 11.55
CA PHE A 373 -10.33 49.34 12.26
C PHE A 373 -10.44 48.14 11.31
N PHE A 374 -11.15 48.29 10.18
CA PHE A 374 -11.37 47.22 9.21
C PHE A 374 -10.14 46.94 8.34
N THR A 375 -9.44 47.98 7.88
CA THR A 375 -8.24 47.81 7.05
C THR A 375 -7.07 47.25 7.87
N ASN A 376 -6.92 47.68 9.13
CA ASN A 376 -5.90 47.14 10.03
C ASN A 376 -6.17 45.67 10.43
N ASN A 377 -7.44 45.29 10.57
CA ASN A 377 -7.83 43.90 10.91
C ASN A 377 -8.28 43.07 9.70
N GLY A 378 -8.02 43.51 8.47
CA GLY A 378 -8.49 42.86 7.23
C GLY A 378 -8.07 41.39 7.12
N ALA A 379 -6.81 41.07 7.47
CA ALA A 379 -6.32 39.70 7.51
C ALA A 379 -7.07 38.84 8.54
N LYS A 380 -7.41 39.38 9.72
CA LYS A 380 -8.14 38.65 10.76
C LYS A 380 -9.55 38.28 10.30
N PHE A 381 -10.26 39.19 9.63
CA PHE A 381 -11.56 38.89 9.03
C PHE A 381 -11.46 37.84 7.91
N GLY A 382 -10.45 37.94 7.04
CA GLY A 382 -10.19 36.97 5.99
C GLY A 382 -9.93 35.57 6.54
N ILE A 383 -9.05 35.44 7.54
CA ILE A 383 -8.72 34.19 8.23
C ILE A 383 -9.95 33.63 8.96
N GLY A 384 -10.71 34.47 9.66
CA GLY A 384 -11.90 34.03 10.40
C GLY A 384 -12.97 33.43 9.48
N LEU A 385 -13.26 34.08 8.34
CA LEU A 385 -14.20 33.56 7.33
C LEU A 385 -13.64 32.32 6.62
N GLU A 386 -12.34 32.31 6.32
CA GLU A 386 -11.66 31.17 5.73
C GLU A 386 -11.83 29.92 6.58
N ILE A 387 -11.60 30.00 7.90
CA ILE A 387 -11.77 28.87 8.82
C ILE A 387 -13.20 28.33 8.79
N VAL A 388 -14.21 29.20 8.77
CA VAL A 388 -15.62 28.77 8.71
C VAL A 388 -15.87 27.95 7.44
N PHE A 389 -15.48 28.48 6.29
CA PHE A 389 -15.71 27.81 5.01
C PHE A 389 -14.84 26.56 4.82
N LEU A 390 -13.56 26.60 5.18
CA LEU A 390 -12.69 25.44 5.12
C LEU A 390 -13.09 24.37 6.12
N SER A 391 -13.72 24.72 7.24
CA SER A 391 -14.29 23.72 8.15
C SER A 391 -15.44 22.94 7.54
N ILE A 392 -16.32 23.63 6.81
CA ILE A 392 -17.37 22.96 6.04
C ILE A 392 -16.75 22.10 4.93
N SER A 393 -15.75 22.62 4.23
CA SER A 393 -15.08 21.87 3.16
C SER A 393 -14.34 20.63 3.67
N MET A 394 -13.68 20.73 4.82
CA MET A 394 -13.01 19.61 5.47
C MET A 394 -14.03 18.55 5.94
N SER A 395 -15.20 18.96 6.44
CA SER A 395 -16.29 18.02 6.74
C SER A 395 -16.72 17.21 5.51
N ASN A 396 -16.85 17.86 4.34
CA ASN A 396 -17.13 17.17 3.08
C ASN A 396 -15.99 16.22 2.67
N ARG A 397 -14.74 16.63 2.87
CA ARG A 397 -13.56 15.76 2.62
C ARG A 397 -13.59 14.52 3.53
N ILE A 398 -13.85 14.69 4.83
CA ILE A 398 -13.97 13.59 5.79
C ILE A 398 -15.05 12.59 5.32
N ARG A 399 -16.20 13.11 4.89
CA ARG A 399 -17.28 12.29 4.36
C ARG A 399 -16.84 11.53 3.10
N GLY A 400 -16.13 12.19 2.18
CA GLY A 400 -15.57 11.57 0.97
C GLY A 400 -14.63 10.40 1.29
N LEU A 401 -13.67 10.63 2.18
CA LEU A 401 -12.70 9.62 2.60
C LEU A 401 -13.37 8.41 3.28
N ARG A 402 -14.38 8.64 4.12
CA ARG A 402 -15.14 7.57 4.76
C ARG A 402 -15.91 6.72 3.75
N MET A 403 -16.60 7.35 2.80
CA MET A 403 -17.34 6.63 1.75
C MET A 403 -16.41 5.81 0.86
N GLU A 404 -15.21 6.31 0.54
CA GLU A 404 -14.20 5.57 -0.23
C GLU A 404 -13.67 4.36 0.54
N ASN A 405 -13.37 4.53 1.84
CA ASN A 405 -12.96 3.42 2.70
C ASN A 405 -14.04 2.35 2.83
N GLU A 406 -15.29 2.73 3.06
CA GLU A 406 -16.44 1.81 3.13
C GLU A 406 -16.61 1.05 1.81
N LYS A 407 -16.50 1.74 0.66
CA LYS A 407 -16.56 1.09 -0.65
C LYS A 407 -15.42 0.08 -0.85
N ASN A 408 -14.20 0.43 -0.44
CA ASN A 408 -13.06 -0.48 -0.56
C ASN A 408 -13.20 -1.70 0.36
N GLN A 409 -13.76 -1.53 1.55
CA GLN A 409 -14.07 -2.62 2.48
C GLN A 409 -15.14 -3.55 1.92
N LEU A 410 -16.23 -3.02 1.37
CA LEU A 410 -17.27 -3.82 0.71
C LEU A 410 -16.72 -4.62 -0.46
N LEU A 411 -15.86 -4.02 -1.29
CA LEU A 411 -15.25 -4.70 -2.42
C LEU A 411 -14.28 -5.81 -1.98
N ALA A 412 -13.55 -5.61 -0.88
CA ALA A 412 -12.70 -6.64 -0.28
C ALA A 412 -13.53 -7.79 0.30
N LEU A 413 -14.65 -7.48 0.98
CA LEU A 413 -15.58 -8.48 1.51
C LEU A 413 -16.18 -9.31 0.38
N GLN A 414 -16.67 -8.67 -0.68
CA GLN A 414 -17.24 -9.35 -1.83
C GLN A 414 -16.22 -10.33 -2.47
N ARG A 415 -14.97 -9.91 -2.64
CA ARG A 415 -13.90 -10.79 -3.15
C ARG A 415 -13.63 -11.98 -2.23
N ALA A 416 -13.74 -11.78 -0.91
CA ALA A 416 -13.55 -12.86 0.05
C ALA A 416 -14.73 -13.86 0.01
N GLU A 417 -15.96 -13.37 -0.14
CA GLU A 417 -17.16 -14.20 -0.32
C GLU A 417 -17.07 -15.00 -1.63
N ASP A 418 -16.78 -14.36 -2.76
CA ASP A 418 -16.62 -15.02 -4.07
C ASP A 418 -15.56 -16.14 -4.01
N MET A 419 -14.43 -15.90 -3.32
CA MET A 419 -13.38 -16.90 -3.11
C MET A 419 -13.87 -18.08 -2.25
N ASN A 420 -14.67 -17.81 -1.22
CA ASN A 420 -15.20 -18.85 -0.34
C ASN A 420 -16.23 -19.73 -1.04
N ASP A 421 -17.06 -19.15 -1.91
CA ASP A 421 -18.02 -19.88 -2.73
C ASP A 421 -17.33 -20.81 -3.74
N ILE A 422 -16.28 -20.32 -4.42
CA ILE A 422 -15.46 -21.15 -5.32
C ILE A 422 -14.85 -22.32 -4.55
N LYS A 423 -14.29 -22.08 -3.35
CA LYS A 423 -13.69 -23.12 -2.51
C LYS A 423 -14.71 -24.17 -2.05
N SER A 424 -15.91 -23.73 -1.69
CA SER A 424 -17.00 -24.62 -1.26
C SER A 424 -17.49 -25.50 -2.41
N SER A 425 -17.67 -24.90 -3.59
CA SER A 425 -18.03 -25.64 -4.82
C SER A 425 -16.97 -26.68 -5.20
N PHE A 426 -15.69 -26.31 -5.12
CA PHE A 426 -14.56 -27.21 -5.36
C PHE A 426 -14.58 -28.45 -4.45
N LEU A 427 -14.72 -28.25 -3.14
CA LEU A 427 -14.75 -29.36 -2.17
C LEU A 427 -15.95 -30.29 -2.38
N SER A 428 -17.11 -29.73 -2.74
CA SER A 428 -18.31 -30.51 -3.05
C SER A 428 -18.10 -31.41 -4.28
N ASN A 429 -17.55 -30.84 -5.37
CA ASN A 429 -17.31 -31.56 -6.61
C ASN A 429 -16.29 -32.70 -6.43
N ILE A 430 -15.19 -32.45 -5.72
CA ILE A 430 -14.20 -33.48 -5.39
C ILE A 430 -14.84 -34.62 -4.59
N SER A 431 -15.61 -34.28 -3.55
CA SER A 431 -16.24 -35.31 -2.71
C SER A 431 -17.15 -36.22 -3.52
N HIS A 432 -17.92 -35.67 -4.46
CA HIS A 432 -18.81 -36.46 -5.30
C HIS A 432 -18.04 -37.38 -6.27
N GLU A 433 -17.03 -36.86 -6.96
CA GLU A 433 -16.25 -37.65 -7.94
C GLU A 433 -15.38 -38.72 -7.27
N LEU A 434 -14.93 -38.53 -6.02
CA LEU A 434 -14.24 -39.57 -5.25
C LEU A 434 -15.21 -40.63 -4.68
N ARG A 435 -16.42 -40.24 -4.28
CA ARG A 435 -17.40 -41.14 -3.65
C ARG A 435 -17.93 -42.20 -4.63
N THR A 436 -18.16 -41.86 -5.89
CA THR A 436 -18.69 -42.79 -6.91
C THR A 436 -17.84 -44.06 -7.10
N PRO A 437 -16.54 -43.98 -7.44
CA PRO A 437 -15.71 -45.18 -7.59
C PRO A 437 -15.49 -45.91 -6.26
N LEU A 438 -15.40 -45.17 -5.15
CA LEU A 438 -15.25 -45.75 -3.81
C LEU A 438 -16.46 -46.60 -3.42
N ASN A 439 -17.67 -46.11 -3.67
CA ASN A 439 -18.91 -46.85 -3.41
C ASN A 439 -19.02 -48.11 -4.26
N LEU A 440 -18.54 -48.08 -5.52
CA LEU A 440 -18.49 -49.26 -6.38
C LEU A 440 -17.52 -50.31 -5.82
N ILE A 441 -16.31 -49.90 -5.41
CA ILE A 441 -15.33 -50.79 -4.77
C ILE A 441 -15.92 -51.40 -3.51
N MET A 442 -16.51 -50.58 -2.65
CA MET A 442 -17.10 -51.01 -1.38
C MET A 442 -18.26 -51.98 -1.60
N GLY A 443 -19.13 -51.71 -2.57
CA GLY A 443 -20.27 -52.57 -2.90
C GLY A 443 -19.83 -53.94 -3.40
N VAL A 444 -18.89 -53.97 -4.36
CA VAL A 444 -18.37 -55.23 -4.91
C VAL A 444 -17.57 -56.00 -3.84
N ALA A 445 -16.75 -55.33 -3.03
CA ALA A 445 -16.00 -55.96 -1.95
C ALA A 445 -16.91 -56.53 -0.84
N THR A 446 -17.99 -55.81 -0.49
CA THR A 446 -18.98 -56.28 0.48
C THR A 446 -19.74 -57.51 -0.05
N SER A 447 -20.09 -57.51 -1.34
CA SER A 447 -20.69 -58.68 -2.01
C SER A 447 -19.77 -59.90 -1.93
N LEU A 448 -18.49 -59.74 -2.27
CA LEU A 448 -17.49 -60.82 -2.19
C LEU A 448 -17.28 -61.33 -0.75
N GLN A 449 -17.46 -60.46 0.26
CA GLN A 449 -17.35 -60.86 1.67
C GLN A 449 -18.55 -61.69 2.15
N GLN A 450 -19.74 -61.42 1.61
CA GLN A 450 -20.99 -62.05 2.04
C GLN A 450 -21.23 -63.43 1.40
N ASN A 451 -20.71 -63.69 0.20
CA ASN A 451 -20.83 -64.99 -0.48
C ASN A 451 -19.47 -65.53 -0.93
N LYS A 452 -18.97 -66.58 -0.27
CA LYS A 452 -17.68 -67.21 -0.58
C LYS A 452 -17.69 -68.16 -1.79
N GLU A 453 -18.87 -68.60 -2.23
CA GLU A 453 -19.08 -69.48 -3.39
C GLU A 453 -19.77 -68.73 -4.54
N GLU A 454 -19.28 -67.54 -4.88
CA GLU A 454 -19.88 -66.71 -5.93
C GLU A 454 -19.38 -67.11 -7.33
N ALA A 455 -20.31 -67.42 -8.23
CA ALA A 455 -20.03 -67.39 -9.67
C ALA A 455 -19.71 -65.94 -10.05
N ASP A 456 -18.65 -65.74 -10.83
CA ASP A 456 -18.19 -64.44 -11.36
C ASP A 456 -17.19 -63.62 -10.51
N LEU A 457 -16.35 -64.31 -9.74
CA LEU A 457 -15.23 -63.70 -8.99
C LEU A 457 -14.30 -62.84 -9.88
N GLU A 458 -14.04 -63.28 -11.12
CA GLU A 458 -13.11 -62.62 -12.03
C GLU A 458 -13.64 -61.25 -12.49
N GLU A 459 -14.92 -61.14 -12.87
CA GLU A 459 -15.53 -59.87 -13.28
C GLU A 459 -15.62 -58.90 -12.11
N LYS A 460 -16.00 -59.36 -10.91
CA LYS A 460 -16.00 -58.54 -9.69
C LYS A 460 -14.61 -58.00 -9.33
N CYS A 461 -13.57 -58.83 -9.44
CA CYS A 461 -12.19 -58.38 -9.28
C CYS A 461 -11.79 -57.37 -10.37
N LYS A 462 -12.21 -57.55 -11.62
CA LYS A 462 -11.99 -56.56 -12.70
C LYS A 462 -12.71 -55.24 -12.42
N LEU A 463 -13.91 -55.25 -11.85
CA LEU A 463 -14.65 -54.05 -11.44
C LEU A 463 -13.96 -53.30 -10.31
N ILE A 464 -13.50 -54.00 -9.27
CA ILE A 464 -12.71 -53.38 -8.20
C ILE A 464 -11.43 -52.75 -8.78
N LEU A 465 -10.71 -53.48 -9.63
CA LEU A 465 -9.44 -53.03 -10.21
C LEU A 465 -9.63 -51.81 -11.12
N SER A 466 -10.63 -51.82 -12.00
CA SER A 466 -10.93 -50.69 -12.88
C SER A 466 -11.40 -49.47 -12.10
N SER A 467 -12.28 -49.64 -11.10
CA SER A 467 -12.72 -48.54 -10.23
C SER A 467 -11.57 -47.94 -9.39
N SER A 468 -10.66 -48.79 -8.92
CA SER A 468 -9.46 -48.36 -8.17
C SER A 468 -8.51 -47.54 -9.04
N LYS A 469 -8.31 -47.96 -10.30
CA LYS A 469 -7.51 -47.20 -11.26
C LYS A 469 -8.12 -45.84 -11.57
N ASN A 470 -9.45 -45.77 -11.73
CA ASN A 470 -10.15 -44.50 -11.95
C ASN A 470 -10.02 -43.56 -10.75
N LEU A 471 -10.17 -44.09 -9.52
CA LEU A 471 -10.00 -43.31 -8.29
C LEU A 471 -8.57 -42.75 -8.17
N LEU A 472 -7.56 -43.56 -8.49
CA LEU A 472 -6.17 -43.12 -8.46
C LEU A 472 -5.92 -42.00 -9.48
N GLY A 473 -6.44 -42.12 -10.70
CA GLY A 473 -6.36 -41.05 -11.70
C GLY A 473 -7.01 -39.75 -11.23
N CYS A 474 -8.17 -39.81 -10.56
CA CYS A 474 -8.79 -38.61 -9.98
C CYS A 474 -7.91 -37.96 -8.90
N ILE A 475 -7.20 -38.75 -8.08
CA ILE A 475 -6.30 -38.22 -7.05
C ILE A 475 -5.07 -37.59 -7.70
N GLU A 476 -4.50 -38.23 -8.72
CA GLU A 476 -3.37 -37.70 -9.50
C GLU A 476 -3.74 -36.34 -10.12
N ASP A 477 -4.92 -36.23 -10.76
CA ASP A 477 -5.41 -34.96 -11.32
C ASP A 477 -5.53 -33.84 -10.26
N ILE A 478 -5.97 -34.17 -9.03
CA ILE A 478 -6.07 -33.20 -7.92
C ILE A 478 -4.69 -32.76 -7.45
N LEU A 479 -3.73 -33.69 -7.38
CA LEU A 479 -2.35 -33.38 -7.02
C LEU A 479 -1.70 -32.47 -8.06
N ASP A 480 -1.86 -32.79 -9.34
CA ASP A 480 -1.35 -31.97 -10.43
C ASP A 480 -1.94 -30.57 -10.42
N PHE A 481 -3.26 -30.46 -10.26
CA PHE A 481 -3.93 -29.17 -10.08
C PHE A 481 -3.33 -28.36 -8.91
N THR A 482 -3.08 -29.02 -7.77
CA THR A 482 -2.53 -28.36 -6.58
C THR A 482 -1.09 -27.86 -6.80
N VAL A 483 -0.29 -28.60 -7.57
CA VAL A 483 1.09 -28.20 -7.90
C VAL A 483 1.10 -27.06 -8.92
N ILE A 484 0.19 -27.09 -9.90
CA ILE A 484 -0.01 -26.03 -10.90
C ILE A 484 -0.43 -24.71 -10.22
N GLU A 485 -1.44 -24.73 -9.35
CA GLU A 485 -1.93 -23.53 -8.64
C GLU A 485 -0.87 -22.87 -7.75
N LYS A 486 0.06 -23.66 -7.20
CA LYS A 486 1.17 -23.14 -6.39
C LYS A 486 2.28 -22.51 -7.23
N GLY A 487 2.25 -22.68 -8.56
CA GLY A 487 3.29 -22.18 -9.46
C GLY A 487 4.64 -22.89 -9.31
N THR A 488 4.67 -24.06 -8.68
CA THR A 488 5.92 -24.81 -8.38
C THR A 488 6.18 -25.96 -9.37
N GLN A 489 5.50 -25.96 -10.51
CA GLN A 489 5.60 -27.04 -11.49
C GLN A 489 6.83 -26.87 -12.38
N GLU A 490 7.65 -27.91 -12.51
CA GLU A 490 8.87 -27.92 -13.32
C GLU A 490 8.91 -29.16 -14.25
N LEU A 491 9.59 -29.05 -15.40
CA LEU A 491 9.81 -30.18 -16.31
C LEU A 491 10.92 -31.10 -15.80
N LYS A 492 10.64 -32.40 -15.69
CA LYS A 492 11.66 -33.40 -15.38
C LYS A 492 12.27 -33.91 -16.69
N LEU A 493 13.30 -33.22 -17.16
CA LEU A 493 13.96 -33.56 -18.43
C LEU A 493 14.76 -34.86 -18.29
N VAL A 494 14.33 -35.90 -18.99
CA VAL A 494 15.01 -37.19 -19.08
C VAL A 494 15.07 -37.65 -20.53
N SER A 495 16.12 -38.37 -20.90
CA SER A 495 16.22 -39.02 -22.22
C SER A 495 15.33 -40.26 -22.27
N PHE A 496 14.44 -40.35 -23.27
CA PHE A 496 13.56 -41.51 -23.46
C PHE A 496 13.28 -41.84 -24.92
N GLU A 497 12.89 -43.10 -25.19
CA GLU A 497 12.52 -43.57 -26.53
C GLU A 497 11.12 -43.10 -26.93
N LEU A 498 11.05 -42.24 -27.94
CA LEU A 498 9.81 -41.61 -28.38
C LEU A 498 8.89 -42.61 -29.08
N SER A 499 9.39 -43.34 -30.07
CA SER A 499 8.60 -44.28 -30.88
C SER A 499 7.95 -45.35 -30.01
N SER A 500 8.72 -45.99 -29.12
CA SER A 500 8.23 -47.01 -28.18
C SER A 500 7.16 -46.45 -27.24
N THR A 501 7.33 -45.20 -26.77
CA THR A 501 6.37 -44.54 -25.88
C THR A 501 5.06 -44.25 -26.59
N LEU A 502 5.11 -43.67 -27.79
CA LEU A 502 3.92 -43.35 -28.58
C LEU A 502 3.16 -44.63 -28.98
N SER A 503 3.87 -45.66 -29.47
CA SER A 503 3.24 -46.93 -29.84
C SER A 503 2.49 -47.57 -28.67
N LYS A 504 3.06 -47.56 -27.46
CA LYS A 504 2.39 -48.09 -26.26
C LYS A 504 1.11 -47.33 -25.90
N VAL A 505 1.14 -45.99 -26.00
CA VAL A 505 -0.05 -45.16 -25.76
C VAL A 505 -1.12 -45.45 -26.81
N MET A 506 -0.77 -45.46 -28.09
CA MET A 506 -1.72 -45.70 -29.17
C MET A 506 -2.34 -47.10 -29.09
N GLU A 507 -1.55 -48.15 -28.83
CA GLU A 507 -2.06 -49.52 -28.68
C GLU A 507 -3.05 -49.65 -27.51
N ALA A 508 -2.79 -48.96 -26.39
CA ALA A 508 -3.68 -48.97 -25.24
C ALA A 508 -5.04 -48.30 -25.56
N TYR A 509 -5.03 -47.18 -26.27
CA TYR A 509 -6.25 -46.46 -26.63
C TYR A 509 -6.98 -47.08 -27.82
N GLN A 510 -6.28 -47.75 -28.73
CA GLN A 510 -6.88 -48.57 -29.76
C GLN A 510 -7.75 -49.68 -29.14
N LYS A 511 -7.19 -50.46 -28.20
CA LYS A 511 -7.96 -51.50 -27.47
C LYS A 511 -9.17 -50.93 -26.74
N LYS A 512 -9.03 -49.71 -26.19
CA LYS A 512 -10.12 -49.01 -25.49
C LYS A 512 -11.23 -48.55 -26.45
N ALA A 513 -10.87 -48.06 -27.65
CA ALA A 513 -11.80 -47.66 -28.69
C ALA A 513 -12.55 -48.87 -29.28
N GLU A 514 -11.82 -49.96 -29.56
CA GLU A 514 -12.37 -51.24 -30.03
C GLU A 514 -13.40 -51.81 -29.02
N ALA A 515 -13.13 -51.71 -27.72
CA ALA A 515 -14.07 -52.11 -26.68
C ALA A 515 -15.38 -51.28 -26.66
N LYS A 516 -15.37 -50.08 -27.25
CA LYS A 516 -16.55 -49.21 -27.44
C LYS A 516 -17.11 -49.31 -28.88
N ASN A 517 -16.58 -50.21 -29.71
CA ASN A 517 -16.91 -50.35 -31.14
C ASN A 517 -16.69 -49.06 -31.95
N LEU A 518 -15.59 -48.34 -31.68
CA LEU A 518 -15.17 -47.17 -32.43
C LEU A 518 -13.97 -47.51 -33.34
N ASP A 519 -13.95 -46.94 -34.53
CA ASP A 519 -12.78 -47.04 -35.42
C ASP A 519 -11.63 -46.21 -34.85
N PHE A 520 -10.40 -46.75 -34.86
CA PHE A 520 -9.22 -46.04 -34.37
C PHE A 520 -8.12 -46.06 -35.44
N ASN A 521 -7.86 -44.90 -36.04
CA ASN A 521 -6.87 -44.75 -37.10
C ASN A 521 -5.66 -43.96 -36.57
N PHE A 522 -4.48 -44.54 -36.69
CA PHE A 522 -3.22 -43.90 -36.31
C PHE A 522 -2.28 -43.78 -37.52
N SER A 523 -1.75 -42.58 -37.75
CA SER A 523 -0.77 -42.33 -38.81
C SER A 523 0.39 -41.47 -38.32
N PHE A 524 1.57 -41.78 -38.83
CA PHE A 524 2.79 -41.02 -38.57
C PHE A 524 3.35 -40.44 -39.87
N GLN A 525 3.69 -39.15 -39.87
CA GLN A 525 4.25 -38.42 -40.99
C GLN A 525 5.65 -37.86 -40.65
N GLY A 526 6.68 -38.30 -41.37
CA GLY A 526 8.08 -37.89 -41.18
C GLY A 526 8.97 -39.03 -40.69
N SER A 527 10.12 -38.71 -40.07
CA SER A 527 10.99 -39.67 -39.38
C SER A 527 11.04 -39.27 -37.90
N LEU A 528 10.55 -40.13 -37.00
CA LEU A 528 10.68 -39.88 -35.56
C LEU A 528 12.15 -40.01 -35.15
N PRO A 529 12.70 -39.11 -34.32
CA PRO A 529 13.94 -39.39 -33.62
C PRO A 529 13.74 -40.58 -32.69
N SER A 530 14.78 -41.43 -32.57
CA SER A 530 14.74 -42.60 -31.69
C SER A 530 14.59 -42.20 -30.22
N ARG A 531 15.32 -41.16 -29.80
CA ARG A 531 15.34 -40.64 -28.42
C ARG A 531 15.21 -39.12 -28.40
N ILE A 532 14.47 -38.63 -27.40
CA ILE A 532 14.33 -37.20 -27.10
C ILE A 532 14.55 -36.92 -25.62
N ILE A 533 14.96 -35.70 -25.29
CA ILE A 533 15.05 -35.19 -23.92
C ILE A 533 13.76 -34.44 -23.60
N GLY A 534 13.05 -34.90 -22.58
CA GLY A 534 11.79 -34.27 -22.15
C GLY A 534 11.17 -34.96 -20.94
N ASP A 535 10.01 -34.48 -20.52
CA ASP A 535 9.24 -35.13 -19.46
C ASP A 535 8.29 -36.18 -20.04
N LYS A 536 8.77 -37.43 -20.09
CA LYS A 536 7.99 -38.58 -20.60
C LYS A 536 6.62 -38.68 -19.90
N GLY A 537 6.57 -38.45 -18.59
CA GLY A 537 5.35 -38.58 -17.80
C GLY A 537 4.30 -37.58 -18.24
N LYS A 538 4.68 -36.30 -18.33
CA LYS A 538 3.77 -35.24 -18.78
C LYS A 538 3.29 -35.42 -20.22
N LEU A 539 4.17 -35.88 -21.13
CA LEU A 539 3.76 -36.18 -22.52
C LEU A 539 2.69 -37.28 -22.55
N VAL A 540 2.94 -38.40 -21.87
CA VAL A 540 1.97 -39.51 -21.80
C VAL A 540 0.66 -39.03 -21.16
N GLN A 541 0.72 -38.22 -20.11
CA GLN A 541 -0.46 -37.70 -19.43
C GLN A 541 -1.29 -36.75 -20.32
N MET A 542 -0.64 -35.84 -21.06
CA MET A 542 -1.34 -34.97 -22.01
C MET A 542 -2.08 -35.80 -23.06
N LEU A 543 -1.41 -36.78 -23.65
CA LEU A 543 -2.03 -37.66 -24.65
C LEU A 543 -3.16 -38.48 -24.05
N ASN A 544 -2.98 -39.01 -22.84
CA ASN A 544 -4.03 -39.75 -22.14
C ASN A 544 -5.29 -38.91 -21.94
N HIS A 545 -5.16 -37.65 -21.49
CA HIS A 545 -6.31 -36.76 -21.31
C HIS A 545 -7.03 -36.42 -22.62
N LEU A 546 -6.27 -36.16 -23.69
CA LEU A 546 -6.85 -35.82 -24.99
C LEU A 546 -7.55 -37.03 -25.64
N LEU A 547 -6.89 -38.20 -25.66
CA LEU A 547 -7.44 -39.42 -26.24
C LEU A 547 -8.61 -39.98 -25.42
N ASP A 548 -8.56 -39.87 -24.08
CA ASP A 548 -9.67 -40.28 -23.23
C ASP A 548 -10.92 -39.43 -23.48
N ASN A 549 -10.75 -38.11 -23.61
CA ASN A 549 -11.84 -37.21 -23.97
C ASN A 549 -12.42 -37.55 -25.35
N ALA A 550 -11.58 -37.78 -26.37
CA ALA A 550 -12.04 -38.15 -27.72
C ALA A 550 -12.87 -39.45 -27.71
N ILE A 551 -12.43 -40.51 -27.02
CA ILE A 551 -13.20 -41.77 -26.89
C ILE A 551 -14.48 -41.57 -26.09
N LYS A 552 -14.39 -40.81 -24.99
CA LYS A 552 -15.51 -40.60 -24.08
C LYS A 552 -16.68 -39.89 -24.76
N PHE A 553 -16.40 -38.84 -25.54
CA PHE A 553 -17.43 -38.01 -26.18
C PHE A 553 -17.84 -38.47 -27.58
N THR A 554 -17.25 -39.57 -28.07
CA THR A 554 -17.65 -40.22 -29.33
C THR A 554 -18.44 -41.48 -29.04
N ASN A 555 -19.68 -41.56 -29.52
CA ASN A 555 -20.55 -42.74 -29.32
C ASN A 555 -20.55 -43.68 -30.53
N THR A 556 -20.44 -43.15 -31.74
CA THR A 556 -20.41 -43.88 -33.01
C THR A 556 -19.46 -43.18 -33.97
N GLY A 557 -18.79 -43.93 -34.85
CA GLY A 557 -17.77 -43.41 -35.77
C GLY A 557 -16.37 -43.78 -35.28
N GLY A 558 -15.45 -42.81 -35.27
CA GLY A 558 -14.05 -43.12 -34.99
C GLY A 558 -13.19 -41.96 -34.56
N ILE A 559 -11.94 -42.27 -34.26
CA ILE A 559 -10.91 -41.34 -33.81
C ILE A 559 -9.71 -41.49 -34.72
N THR A 560 -9.22 -40.36 -35.22
CA THR A 560 -8.03 -40.31 -36.06
C THR A 560 -6.93 -39.54 -35.34
N VAL A 561 -5.79 -40.18 -35.16
CA VAL A 561 -4.59 -39.59 -34.57
C VAL A 561 -3.51 -39.49 -35.64
N ALA A 562 -3.14 -38.27 -35.99
CA ALA A 562 -2.03 -37.99 -36.89
C ALA A 562 -0.90 -37.31 -36.11
N ILE A 563 0.32 -37.83 -36.25
CA ILE A 563 1.52 -37.23 -35.65
C ILE A 563 2.47 -36.85 -36.77
N SER A 564 2.92 -35.60 -36.80
CA SER A 564 3.96 -35.14 -37.70
C SER A 564 5.18 -34.63 -36.93
N CYS A 565 6.38 -34.95 -37.42
CA CYS A 565 7.62 -34.49 -36.82
C CYS A 565 8.35 -33.54 -37.78
N LYS A 566 8.72 -32.35 -37.29
CA LYS A 566 9.47 -31.33 -38.04
C LYS A 566 10.78 -31.02 -37.32
N ASN A 567 11.89 -30.99 -38.05
CA ASN A 567 13.18 -30.60 -37.49
C ASN A 567 13.24 -29.08 -37.26
N LYS A 568 13.68 -28.68 -36.06
CA LYS A 568 13.90 -27.29 -35.64
C LYS A 568 15.38 -27.09 -35.33
N GLY A 569 16.17 -26.77 -36.36
CA GLY A 569 17.62 -26.56 -36.23
C GLY A 569 18.42 -27.87 -36.16
N LYS A 570 19.62 -27.85 -35.57
CA LYS A 570 20.56 -29.00 -35.53
C LYS A 570 20.18 -30.09 -34.53
N ASN A 571 19.63 -29.74 -33.36
CA ASN A 571 19.35 -30.68 -32.26
C ASN A 571 17.93 -30.57 -31.69
N GLY A 572 17.01 -29.86 -32.37
CA GLY A 572 15.63 -29.67 -31.92
C GLY A 572 14.62 -30.30 -32.86
N VAL A 573 13.52 -30.81 -32.31
CA VAL A 573 12.37 -31.33 -33.06
C VAL A 573 11.09 -30.72 -32.52
N VAL A 574 10.10 -30.57 -33.39
CA VAL A 574 8.73 -30.20 -33.05
C VAL A 574 7.83 -31.37 -33.43
N LEU A 575 6.99 -31.78 -32.48
CA LEU A 575 5.98 -32.81 -32.65
C LEU A 575 4.61 -32.14 -32.71
N ASP A 576 3.96 -32.26 -33.86
CA ASP A 576 2.58 -31.82 -34.06
C ASP A 576 1.66 -33.05 -33.98
N PHE A 577 0.70 -33.01 -33.06
CA PHE A 577 -0.34 -34.01 -32.86
C PHE A 577 -1.67 -33.43 -33.32
N SER A 578 -2.41 -34.19 -34.13
CA SER A 578 -3.78 -33.89 -34.51
C SER A 578 -4.66 -35.06 -34.09
N ILE A 579 -5.55 -34.81 -33.14
CA ILE A 579 -6.52 -35.79 -32.63
C ILE A 579 -7.90 -35.33 -33.08
N GLU A 580 -8.50 -36.09 -33.99
CA GLU A 580 -9.82 -35.80 -34.55
C GLU A 580 -10.82 -36.88 -34.09
N ASP A 581 -11.97 -36.44 -33.58
CA ASP A 581 -13.08 -37.28 -33.17
C ASP A 581 -14.34 -36.96 -33.97
N THR A 582 -15.21 -37.95 -34.15
CA THR A 582 -16.54 -37.79 -34.80
C THR A 582 -17.67 -37.68 -33.78
N GLY A 583 -17.39 -37.13 -32.60
CA GLY A 583 -18.31 -37.04 -31.47
C GLY A 583 -19.33 -35.91 -31.59
N ILE A 584 -19.84 -35.47 -30.43
CA ILE A 584 -20.90 -34.44 -30.32
C ILE A 584 -20.39 -32.99 -30.50
N GLY A 585 -19.07 -32.81 -30.57
CA GLY A 585 -18.42 -31.50 -30.67
C GLY A 585 -18.61 -30.63 -29.43
N ILE A 586 -18.16 -29.38 -29.50
CA ILE A 586 -18.20 -28.43 -28.38
C ILE A 586 -19.10 -27.25 -28.72
N SER A 587 -20.05 -26.91 -27.84
CA SER A 587 -20.92 -25.74 -28.06
C SER A 587 -20.14 -24.43 -28.05
N LYS A 588 -20.63 -23.40 -28.77
CA LYS A 588 -19.97 -22.08 -28.85
C LYS A 588 -19.73 -21.44 -27.48
N GLU A 589 -20.66 -21.62 -26.54
CA GLU A 589 -20.56 -21.11 -25.17
C GLU A 589 -19.47 -21.82 -24.35
N LYS A 590 -19.24 -23.12 -24.60
CA LYS A 590 -18.22 -23.92 -23.90
C LYS A 590 -16.83 -23.72 -24.50
N MET A 591 -16.73 -23.47 -25.81
CA MET A 591 -15.44 -23.36 -26.51
C MET A 591 -14.50 -22.31 -25.88
N SER A 592 -15.03 -21.19 -25.39
CA SER A 592 -14.22 -20.14 -24.76
C SER A 592 -13.73 -20.48 -23.35
N THR A 593 -14.25 -21.53 -22.73
CA THR A 593 -13.96 -21.91 -21.33
C THR A 593 -13.40 -23.33 -21.19
N VAL A 594 -13.16 -24.07 -22.29
CA VAL A 594 -12.72 -25.48 -22.26
C VAL A 594 -11.39 -25.72 -21.52
N PHE A 595 -10.54 -24.71 -21.43
CA PHE A 595 -9.26 -24.78 -20.73
C PHE A 595 -9.33 -24.20 -19.31
N GLU A 596 -10.47 -23.67 -18.85
CA GLU A 596 -10.64 -23.21 -17.47
C GLU A 596 -10.85 -24.41 -16.53
N SER A 597 -10.27 -24.37 -15.34
CA SER A 597 -10.46 -25.40 -14.32
C SER A 597 -11.93 -25.47 -13.86
N PHE A 598 -12.48 -26.68 -13.70
CA PHE A 598 -13.82 -26.92 -13.13
C PHE A 598 -15.00 -26.33 -13.91
N THR A 599 -14.96 -26.34 -15.24
CA THR A 599 -16.02 -25.85 -16.14
C THR A 599 -17.33 -26.66 -16.15
N LYS A 600 -17.73 -27.29 -15.03
CA LYS A 600 -19.05 -27.92 -14.87
C LYS A 600 -20.10 -26.91 -14.37
N LYS A 601 -20.30 -25.81 -15.08
CA LYS A 601 -21.39 -24.85 -14.79
C LYS A 601 -22.58 -25.10 -15.72
N SER A 602 -23.28 -26.22 -15.51
CA SER A 602 -24.66 -26.38 -16.00
C SER A 602 -25.39 -27.37 -15.10
N PHE A 603 -26.31 -26.84 -14.30
CA PHE A 603 -27.20 -27.58 -13.41
C PHE A 603 -28.36 -28.29 -14.16
N MET A 604 -28.30 -28.42 -15.49
CA MET A 604 -29.48 -28.83 -16.29
C MET A 604 -29.32 -30.10 -17.14
N ASP A 605 -28.13 -30.70 -17.28
CA ASP A 605 -27.98 -32.00 -17.96
C ASP A 605 -27.50 -33.09 -17.00
N LYS A 606 -28.47 -33.82 -16.43
CA LYS A 606 -28.28 -34.94 -15.50
C LYS A 606 -27.83 -36.25 -16.16
N ARG A 607 -27.25 -36.24 -17.37
CA ARG A 607 -26.91 -37.48 -18.08
C ARG A 607 -25.42 -37.57 -18.44
N GLU A 608 -24.81 -38.61 -17.87
CA GLU A 608 -23.72 -39.43 -18.43
C GLU A 608 -22.31 -38.87 -18.66
N PHE A 609 -21.85 -37.84 -17.94
CA PHE A 609 -20.42 -37.45 -18.04
C PHE A 609 -19.72 -37.30 -16.67
N SER A 610 -19.00 -38.36 -16.27
CA SER A 610 -18.13 -38.45 -15.07
C SER A 610 -16.75 -37.80 -15.30
N GLY A 611 -16.11 -37.23 -14.26
CA GLY A 611 -14.73 -36.70 -14.30
C GLY A 611 -14.57 -35.27 -13.74
N LEU A 612 -13.41 -34.92 -13.18
CA LEU A 612 -13.18 -33.67 -12.44
C LEU A 612 -13.21 -32.36 -13.27
N GLY A 613 -13.13 -32.47 -14.60
CA GLY A 613 -13.02 -31.28 -15.48
C GLY A 613 -11.66 -30.57 -15.40
N LEU A 614 -10.62 -31.30 -14.97
CA LEU A 614 -9.26 -30.80 -14.82
C LEU A 614 -8.34 -31.16 -15.99
N GLY A 615 -8.65 -32.22 -16.75
CA GLY A 615 -7.75 -32.75 -17.78
C GLY A 615 -7.28 -31.71 -18.81
N LEU A 616 -8.19 -30.93 -19.40
CA LEU A 616 -7.81 -29.90 -20.37
C LEU A 616 -7.07 -28.70 -19.73
N TYR A 617 -7.39 -28.34 -18.49
CA TYR A 617 -6.65 -27.34 -17.72
C TYR A 617 -5.20 -27.79 -17.46
N ILE A 618 -5.02 -29.05 -17.05
CA ILE A 618 -3.70 -29.67 -16.84
C ILE A 618 -2.91 -29.71 -18.16
N VAL A 619 -3.55 -30.17 -19.25
CA VAL A 619 -2.95 -30.19 -20.58
C VAL A 619 -2.48 -28.79 -20.98
N LYS A 620 -3.34 -27.77 -20.84
CA LYS A 620 -2.98 -26.39 -21.21
C LYS A 620 -1.76 -25.88 -20.43
N ASN A 621 -1.74 -26.08 -19.12
CA ASN A 621 -0.60 -25.69 -18.27
C ASN A 621 0.67 -26.46 -18.64
N TYR A 622 0.57 -27.74 -18.98
CA TYR A 622 1.73 -28.53 -19.41
C TYR A 622 2.24 -28.09 -20.77
N VAL A 623 1.36 -27.75 -21.71
CA VAL A 623 1.73 -27.18 -23.02
C VAL A 623 2.44 -25.84 -22.83
N ASP A 624 1.91 -24.97 -21.98
CA ASP A 624 2.52 -23.67 -21.68
C ASP A 624 3.90 -23.84 -21.01
N LEU A 625 4.06 -24.85 -20.14
CA LEU A 625 5.36 -25.25 -19.58
C LEU A 625 6.39 -25.72 -20.63
N HIS A 626 5.92 -26.34 -21.72
CA HIS A 626 6.75 -26.78 -22.85
C HIS A 626 6.95 -25.68 -23.90
N GLU A 627 6.46 -24.45 -23.65
CA GLU A 627 6.41 -23.37 -24.65
C GLU A 627 5.73 -23.78 -25.96
N GLY A 628 4.76 -24.70 -25.87
CA GLY A 628 4.02 -25.25 -26.99
C GLY A 628 2.72 -24.51 -27.31
N THR A 629 1.94 -25.05 -28.23
CA THR A 629 0.61 -24.52 -28.58
C THR A 629 -0.42 -25.64 -28.60
N ILE A 630 -1.63 -25.34 -28.12
CA ILE A 630 -2.77 -26.23 -28.21
C ILE A 630 -4.00 -25.46 -28.70
N HIS A 631 -4.69 -26.01 -29.69
CA HIS A 631 -5.91 -25.47 -30.26
C HIS A 631 -6.97 -26.58 -30.38
N ILE A 632 -8.22 -26.23 -30.12
CA ILE A 632 -9.36 -27.13 -30.23
C ILE A 632 -10.43 -26.43 -31.07
N THR A 633 -10.88 -27.08 -32.14
CA THR A 633 -11.93 -26.57 -33.03
C THR A 633 -12.97 -27.66 -33.32
N ASN A 634 -14.19 -27.27 -33.69
CA ASN A 634 -15.18 -28.24 -34.17
C ASN A 634 -14.91 -28.57 -35.64
N ASN A 635 -14.97 -29.84 -36.00
CA ASN A 635 -14.77 -30.30 -37.38
C ASN A 635 -16.10 -30.35 -38.16
N ALA A 636 -16.00 -30.65 -39.46
CA ALA A 636 -17.15 -30.69 -40.37
C ALA A 636 -18.13 -31.84 -40.06
N GLN A 637 -17.71 -32.85 -39.29
CA GLN A 637 -18.47 -34.04 -38.92
C GLN A 637 -19.20 -33.89 -37.57
N GLN A 638 -19.36 -32.65 -37.08
CA GLN A 638 -19.92 -32.31 -35.77
C GLN A 638 -19.09 -32.77 -34.57
N GLY A 639 -17.89 -33.32 -34.75
CA GLY A 639 -16.96 -33.66 -33.69
C GLY A 639 -15.89 -32.59 -33.45
N THR A 640 -14.76 -32.97 -32.87
CA THR A 640 -13.68 -32.04 -32.48
C THR A 640 -12.34 -32.40 -33.12
N THR A 641 -11.54 -31.39 -33.45
CA THR A 641 -10.13 -31.51 -33.81
C THR A 641 -9.28 -30.79 -32.78
N CYS A 642 -8.37 -31.52 -32.12
CA CYS A 642 -7.39 -30.98 -31.20
C CYS A 642 -5.99 -31.03 -31.84
N GLU A 643 -5.38 -29.86 -32.00
CA GLU A 643 -4.03 -29.67 -32.53
C GLU A 643 -3.10 -29.28 -31.40
N LEU A 644 -2.04 -30.05 -31.20
CA LEU A 644 -1.06 -29.88 -30.13
C LEU A 644 0.35 -29.87 -30.75
N SER A 645 1.15 -28.84 -30.45
CA SER A 645 2.54 -28.70 -30.92
C SER A 645 3.48 -28.54 -29.74
N LEU A 646 4.48 -29.42 -29.65
CA LEU A 646 5.47 -29.49 -28.56
C LEU A 646 6.90 -29.54 -29.09
N GLY A 647 7.81 -28.77 -28.49
CA GLY A 647 9.24 -28.78 -28.82
C GLY A 647 10.05 -29.70 -27.90
N TYR A 648 10.99 -30.46 -28.48
CA TYR A 648 11.91 -31.33 -27.76
C TYR A 648 13.33 -31.24 -28.32
N GLU A 649 14.31 -31.59 -27.48
CA GLU A 649 15.71 -31.76 -27.91
C GLU A 649 15.97 -33.22 -28.27
N MET A 650 16.72 -33.47 -29.34
CA MET A 650 17.15 -34.81 -29.74
C MET A 650 18.34 -35.26 -28.89
N ASP A 651 18.32 -36.54 -28.52
CA ASP A 651 19.46 -37.19 -27.88
C ASP A 651 20.19 -38.08 -28.90
N ASP A 652 21.30 -37.56 -29.45
CA ASP A 652 22.13 -38.23 -30.45
C ASP A 652 23.19 -39.17 -29.84
N THR A 653 23.10 -39.49 -28.55
CA THR A 653 24.10 -40.34 -27.89
C THR A 653 24.04 -41.78 -28.43
N GLU A 654 25.15 -42.26 -29.02
CA GLU A 654 25.29 -43.62 -29.56
C GLU A 654 25.02 -44.72 -28.53
N LEU A 655 24.45 -45.82 -29.04
CA LEU A 655 24.03 -47.03 -28.35
C LEU A 655 25.09 -47.63 -27.38
N VAL A 656 24.74 -47.72 -26.10
CA VAL A 656 25.13 -48.88 -25.28
C VAL A 656 23.91 -49.78 -25.19
N LEU A 657 23.93 -50.86 -25.97
CA LEU A 657 22.93 -51.92 -25.94
C LEU A 657 23.00 -52.64 -24.59
N ASP A 658 22.08 -52.35 -23.67
CA ASP A 658 21.69 -53.34 -22.65
C ASP A 658 20.56 -54.18 -23.26
N GLN A 659 20.97 -55.23 -23.97
CA GLN A 659 20.09 -56.35 -24.26
C GLN A 659 19.75 -57.05 -22.95
N ASN A 660 18.47 -57.15 -22.60
CA ASN A 660 17.84 -58.37 -22.10
C ASN A 660 16.43 -58.10 -21.57
N GLU A 661 15.39 -58.39 -22.37
CA GLU A 661 14.12 -58.89 -21.84
C GLU A 661 13.52 -59.91 -22.82
N GLY A 662 13.85 -61.18 -22.59
CA GLY A 662 13.13 -62.35 -23.07
C GLY A 662 13.02 -63.33 -21.92
N MET A 663 11.93 -63.29 -21.15
CA MET A 663 11.65 -64.25 -20.08
C MET A 663 11.05 -65.52 -20.68
N ALA A 664 11.82 -66.60 -20.68
CA ALA A 664 11.27 -67.95 -20.61
C ALA A 664 11.03 -68.30 -19.13
N ALA A 665 9.87 -68.90 -18.86
CA ALA A 665 9.47 -69.42 -17.57
C ALA A 665 10.35 -70.62 -17.16
N THR A 666 10.42 -70.85 -15.84
CA THR A 666 11.20 -71.86 -15.09
C THR A 666 12.69 -71.53 -14.88
N ASP A 667 12.97 -70.52 -14.05
CA ASP A 667 14.28 -70.35 -13.40
C ASP A 667 14.05 -70.07 -11.90
N SER A 668 14.68 -70.86 -11.02
CA SER A 668 14.63 -70.63 -9.57
C SER A 668 15.41 -69.38 -9.17
N LEU A 669 14.97 -68.69 -8.10
CA LEU A 669 15.58 -67.42 -7.65
C LEU A 669 16.98 -67.61 -7.04
N GLY A 670 17.38 -68.85 -6.71
CA GLY A 670 18.68 -69.17 -6.10
C GLY A 670 18.84 -68.74 -4.64
N ALA A 671 17.81 -68.13 -4.03
CA ALA A 671 17.74 -67.72 -2.63
C ALA A 671 16.62 -68.46 -1.91
N LYS A 672 16.84 -68.78 -0.64
CA LYS A 672 15.90 -69.54 0.20
C LYS A 672 15.28 -68.69 1.30
N ASP A 673 16.01 -67.72 1.86
CA ASP A 673 15.56 -66.96 3.02
C ASP A 673 15.66 -65.44 2.76
N ILE A 674 14.50 -64.76 2.68
CA ILE A 674 14.39 -63.32 2.43
C ILE A 674 13.77 -62.63 3.65
N LEU A 675 14.37 -61.52 4.09
CA LEU A 675 13.85 -60.69 5.17
C LEU A 675 13.12 -59.48 4.59
N LEU A 676 11.84 -59.31 4.94
CA LEU A 676 11.07 -58.10 4.69
C LEU A 676 10.99 -57.24 5.95
N VAL A 677 11.42 -55.99 5.86
CA VAL A 677 11.32 -55.00 6.93
C VAL A 677 10.28 -53.95 6.52
N GLU A 678 9.09 -54.03 7.12
CA GLU A 678 7.92 -53.23 6.76
C GLU A 678 6.95 -53.17 7.95
N ASP A 679 6.53 -51.99 8.38
CA ASP A 679 5.66 -51.80 9.55
C ASP A 679 4.17 -51.94 9.21
N ASN A 680 3.79 -51.63 7.96
CA ASN A 680 2.40 -51.64 7.55
C ASN A 680 1.91 -53.05 7.24
N LYS A 681 1.01 -53.58 8.08
CA LYS A 681 0.39 -54.91 7.92
C LYS A 681 -0.26 -55.15 6.55
N MET A 682 -0.79 -54.10 5.90
CA MET A 682 -1.35 -54.22 4.55
C MET A 682 -0.26 -54.46 3.51
N ASN A 683 0.83 -53.68 3.56
CA ASN A 683 2.00 -53.86 2.69
C ASN A 683 2.62 -55.26 2.90
N GLN A 684 2.78 -55.68 4.17
CA GLN A 684 3.22 -57.05 4.49
C GLN A 684 2.32 -58.10 3.83
N THR A 685 1.00 -57.91 3.87
CA THR A 685 0.03 -58.84 3.25
C THR A 685 0.17 -58.87 1.74
N VAL A 686 0.35 -57.72 1.08
CA VAL A 686 0.60 -57.65 -0.36
C VAL A 686 1.88 -58.40 -0.73
N VAL A 687 2.98 -58.17 -0.02
CA VAL A 687 4.25 -58.86 -0.26
C VAL A 687 4.10 -60.36 -0.02
N LYS A 688 3.44 -60.80 1.06
CA LYS A 688 3.13 -62.22 1.29
C LYS A 688 2.37 -62.86 0.13
N LEU A 689 1.38 -62.17 -0.43
CA LEU A 689 0.60 -62.67 -1.57
C LEU A 689 1.45 -62.78 -2.85
N LEU A 690 2.43 -61.90 -3.05
CA LEU A 690 3.39 -61.99 -4.15
C LEU A 690 4.31 -63.21 -3.98
N PHE A 691 4.87 -63.39 -2.77
CA PHE A 691 5.78 -64.49 -2.46
C PHE A 691 5.11 -65.87 -2.49
N LYS A 692 3.80 -65.96 -2.21
CA LYS A 692 3.02 -67.22 -2.38
C LYS A 692 3.04 -67.76 -3.81
N LYS A 693 3.37 -66.95 -4.81
CA LYS A 693 3.46 -67.36 -6.22
C LYS A 693 4.82 -67.95 -6.59
N TRP A 694 5.80 -67.89 -5.69
CA TRP A 694 7.16 -68.37 -5.92
C TRP A 694 7.43 -69.56 -4.99
N GLU A 695 7.75 -70.72 -5.56
CA GLU A 695 8.08 -71.93 -4.81
C GLU A 695 9.51 -71.80 -4.21
N ASP A 696 9.75 -72.46 -3.07
CA ASP A 696 11.05 -72.56 -2.37
C ASP A 696 11.63 -71.28 -1.73
N ILE A 697 10.82 -70.25 -1.42
CA ILE A 697 11.26 -69.04 -0.71
C ILE A 697 10.55 -68.89 0.65
N ASN A 698 11.35 -68.80 1.72
CA ASN A 698 10.90 -68.40 3.05
C ASN A 698 10.99 -66.88 3.20
N LEU A 699 9.84 -66.26 3.52
CA LEU A 699 9.76 -64.83 3.80
C LEU A 699 9.61 -64.61 5.32
N THR A 700 10.66 -64.09 5.96
CA THR A 700 10.62 -63.62 7.35
C THR A 700 10.28 -62.14 7.37
N ILE A 701 9.52 -61.67 8.37
CA ILE A 701 9.08 -60.28 8.46
C ILE A 701 9.53 -59.66 9.77
N ALA A 702 10.10 -58.46 9.67
CA ALA A 702 10.34 -57.54 10.76
C ALA A 702 9.47 -56.29 10.58
N ASN A 703 8.95 -55.73 11.67
CA ASN A 703 8.08 -54.55 11.64
C ASN A 703 8.87 -53.23 11.67
N HIS A 704 10.17 -53.27 11.98
CA HIS A 704 11.05 -52.10 12.00
C HIS A 704 12.53 -52.51 12.01
N GLY A 705 13.42 -51.53 11.88
CA GLY A 705 14.87 -51.74 11.80
C GLY A 705 15.48 -52.52 12.96
N LYS A 706 15.10 -52.21 14.21
CA LYS A 706 15.63 -52.93 15.40
C LYS A 706 15.26 -54.40 15.40
N GLU A 707 13.99 -54.73 15.10
CA GLU A 707 13.53 -56.12 15.01
C GLU A 707 14.27 -56.85 13.89
N ALA A 708 14.48 -56.20 12.74
CA ALA A 708 15.28 -56.76 11.66
C ALA A 708 16.71 -57.09 12.13
N LEU A 709 17.37 -56.17 12.83
CA LEU A 709 18.71 -56.40 13.36
C LEU A 709 18.76 -57.53 14.41
N GLU A 710 17.75 -57.67 15.27
CA GLU A 710 17.68 -58.80 16.22
C GLU A 710 17.47 -60.14 15.49
N ILE A 711 16.53 -60.21 14.53
CA ILE A 711 16.31 -61.42 13.73
C ILE A 711 17.57 -61.80 12.95
N MET A 712 18.29 -60.81 12.40
CA MET A 712 19.53 -61.03 11.66
C MET A 712 20.72 -61.48 12.54
N LYS A 713 20.61 -61.44 13.88
CA LYS A 713 21.60 -62.08 14.78
C LYS A 713 21.39 -63.59 14.87
N GLU A 714 20.15 -64.05 14.76
CA GLU A 714 19.76 -65.45 14.96
C GLU A 714 19.67 -66.23 13.65
N GLN A 715 19.33 -65.56 12.55
CA GLN A 715 19.14 -66.15 11.23
C GLN A 715 19.91 -65.38 10.14
N THR A 716 20.52 -66.10 9.21
CA THR A 716 21.14 -65.54 8.01
C THR A 716 20.12 -65.44 6.87
N PHE A 717 20.18 -64.36 6.10
CA PHE A 717 19.29 -64.12 4.95
C PHE A 717 20.11 -63.90 3.67
N ASP A 718 19.51 -64.21 2.53
CA ASP A 718 20.12 -64.01 1.21
C ASP A 718 19.89 -62.58 0.69
N LEU A 719 18.81 -61.92 1.11
CA LEU A 719 18.43 -60.57 0.70
C LEU A 719 17.50 -59.90 1.73
N VAL A 720 17.63 -58.58 1.89
CA VAL A 720 16.72 -57.75 2.70
C VAL A 720 15.90 -56.83 1.81
N LEU A 721 14.57 -56.90 1.92
CA LEU A 721 13.63 -55.92 1.41
C LEU A 721 13.38 -54.89 2.52
N MET A 722 13.79 -53.63 2.31
CA MET A 722 13.82 -52.61 3.37
C MET A 722 12.89 -51.43 3.06
N ASP A 723 11.87 -51.19 3.88
CA ASP A 723 11.16 -49.90 3.85
C ASP A 723 12.02 -48.78 4.45
N LEU A 724 11.85 -47.55 3.96
CA LEU A 724 12.58 -46.38 4.46
C LEU A 724 11.91 -45.73 5.65
N GLN A 725 10.57 -45.71 5.69
CA GLN A 725 9.82 -44.94 6.68
C GLN A 725 9.12 -45.89 7.65
N MET A 726 9.80 -46.20 8.76
CA MET A 726 9.30 -47.11 9.79
C MET A 726 9.48 -46.50 11.18
N PRO A 727 8.60 -46.82 12.14
CA PRO A 727 8.76 -46.41 13.54
C PRO A 727 9.98 -47.07 14.19
N GLU A 728 10.42 -46.50 15.31
CA GLU A 728 11.58 -46.92 16.14
C GLU A 728 12.97 -46.82 15.52
N MET A 729 13.18 -47.42 14.35
CA MET A 729 14.44 -47.36 13.59
C MET A 729 14.08 -47.47 12.11
N ASP A 730 14.42 -46.41 11.39
CA ASP A 730 14.06 -46.24 9.99
C ASP A 730 15.01 -47.01 9.06
N GLY A 731 14.65 -47.10 7.76
CA GLY A 731 15.46 -47.87 6.80
C GLY A 731 16.82 -47.25 6.50
N PHE A 732 16.99 -45.94 6.68
CA PHE A 732 18.28 -45.27 6.49
C PHE A 732 19.24 -45.66 7.62
N GLU A 733 18.79 -45.54 8.87
CA GLU A 733 19.54 -45.94 10.06
C GLU A 733 19.85 -47.43 10.02
N THR A 734 18.87 -48.28 9.68
CA THR A 734 19.05 -49.74 9.59
C THR A 734 20.10 -50.11 8.53
N THR A 735 20.01 -49.52 7.34
CA THR A 735 20.97 -49.78 6.25
C THR A 735 22.38 -49.33 6.66
N SER A 736 22.51 -48.15 7.27
CA SER A 736 23.77 -47.65 7.81
C SER A 736 24.36 -48.58 8.87
N MET A 737 23.52 -49.09 9.78
CA MET A 737 23.96 -50.01 10.83
C MET A 737 24.45 -51.35 10.26
N ILE A 738 23.70 -51.96 9.33
CA ILE A 738 24.11 -53.20 8.64
C ILE A 738 25.47 -52.98 7.95
N ARG A 739 25.62 -51.87 7.20
CA ARG A 739 26.84 -51.57 6.43
C ARG A 739 28.03 -51.17 7.32
N SER A 740 27.79 -50.68 8.54
CA SER A 740 28.86 -50.29 9.47
C SER A 740 29.70 -51.46 9.99
N GLY A 741 29.22 -52.70 9.85
CA GLY A 741 29.88 -53.90 10.38
C GLY A 741 29.88 -54.02 11.91
N LYS A 742 29.16 -53.14 12.62
CA LYS A 742 29.00 -53.16 14.08
C LYS A 742 27.89 -54.09 14.56
N THR A 743 27.08 -54.60 13.64
CA THR A 743 26.00 -55.56 13.88
C THR A 743 26.50 -56.98 13.64
N SER A 744 25.97 -57.99 14.33
CA SER A 744 26.39 -59.40 14.17
C SER A 744 25.91 -60.06 12.87
N CYS A 745 25.55 -59.27 11.85
CA CYS A 745 25.03 -59.72 10.57
C CYS A 745 26.00 -59.39 9.43
N ASP A 746 25.86 -60.05 8.28
CA ASP A 746 26.73 -59.84 7.11
C ASP A 746 26.59 -58.40 6.58
N PRO A 747 27.65 -57.56 6.65
CA PRO A 747 27.60 -56.20 6.14
C PRO A 747 27.46 -56.13 4.63
N GLN A 748 27.70 -57.22 3.90
CA GLN A 748 27.59 -57.30 2.44
C GLN A 748 26.23 -57.85 1.96
N ILE A 749 25.31 -58.18 2.87
CA ILE A 749 23.99 -58.68 2.48
C ILE A 749 23.30 -57.72 1.50
N PRO A 750 22.75 -58.19 0.37
CA PRO A 750 22.02 -57.35 -0.56
C PRO A 750 20.81 -56.69 0.11
N ILE A 751 20.74 -55.35 0.03
CA ILE A 751 19.60 -54.56 0.53
C ILE A 751 18.88 -53.93 -0.67
N LEU A 752 17.63 -54.32 -0.86
CA LEU A 752 16.72 -53.77 -1.86
C LEU A 752 15.70 -52.87 -1.14
N VAL A 753 15.81 -51.56 -1.37
CA VAL A 753 14.94 -50.57 -0.73
C VAL A 753 13.57 -50.54 -1.40
N VAL A 754 12.50 -50.51 -0.61
CA VAL A 754 11.11 -50.44 -1.08
C VAL A 754 10.46 -49.18 -0.50
N THR A 755 10.21 -48.15 -1.29
CA THR A 755 9.72 -46.85 -0.76
C THR A 755 8.67 -46.18 -1.64
N ALA A 756 7.83 -45.33 -1.03
CA ALA A 756 6.93 -44.43 -1.75
C ALA A 756 7.65 -43.17 -2.28
N ASP A 757 8.79 -42.79 -1.70
CA ASP A 757 9.57 -41.61 -2.10
C ASP A 757 10.72 -42.01 -3.05
N SER A 758 10.55 -41.66 -4.33
CA SER A 758 11.55 -41.93 -5.39
C SER A 758 12.34 -40.70 -5.81
N THR A 759 12.31 -39.61 -5.03
CA THR A 759 13.00 -38.37 -5.37
C THR A 759 14.51 -38.60 -5.57
N SER A 760 15.11 -37.77 -6.44
CA SER A 760 16.54 -37.85 -6.76
C SER A 760 17.43 -37.72 -5.53
N LYS A 761 16.99 -36.96 -4.51
CA LYS A 761 17.66 -36.81 -3.22
C LYS A 761 17.66 -38.12 -2.42
N THR A 762 16.48 -38.71 -2.23
CA THR A 762 16.31 -39.98 -1.51
C THR A 762 17.08 -41.11 -2.18
N ARG A 763 17.02 -41.19 -3.52
CA ARG A 763 17.79 -42.15 -4.30
C ARG A 763 19.30 -42.02 -4.06
N LYS A 764 19.87 -40.81 -4.14
CA LYS A 764 21.31 -40.61 -3.91
C LYS A 764 21.73 -41.02 -2.51
N GLU A 765 20.89 -40.74 -1.52
CA GLU A 765 21.19 -41.00 -0.12
C GLU A 765 21.20 -42.49 0.21
N ILE A 766 20.21 -43.28 -0.23
CA ILE A 766 20.16 -44.72 0.06
C ILE A 766 21.33 -45.48 -0.60
N PHE A 767 21.72 -45.10 -1.81
CA PHE A 767 22.89 -45.70 -2.48
C PHE A 767 24.19 -45.29 -1.80
N ARG A 768 24.30 -44.04 -1.31
CA ARG A 768 25.44 -43.58 -0.49
C ARG A 768 25.58 -44.38 0.80
N LEU A 769 24.46 -44.77 1.41
CA LEU A 769 24.43 -45.61 2.60
C LEU A 769 24.70 -47.09 2.32
N GLY A 770 24.75 -47.52 1.06
CA GLY A 770 25.11 -48.88 0.66
C GLY A 770 23.94 -49.79 0.29
N ALA A 771 22.75 -49.27 0.00
CA ALA A 771 21.68 -50.05 -0.63
C ALA A 771 22.11 -50.52 -2.03
N ASN A 772 21.69 -51.72 -2.44
CA ASN A 772 22.09 -52.32 -3.71
C ASN A 772 21.16 -51.92 -4.85
N ASP A 773 19.85 -51.75 -4.57
CA ASP A 773 18.87 -51.32 -5.55
C ASP A 773 17.60 -50.76 -4.87
N LEU A 774 16.66 -50.24 -5.64
CA LEU A 774 15.44 -49.55 -5.24
C LEU A 774 14.21 -50.07 -6.02
N ILE A 775 13.07 -50.17 -5.33
CA ILE A 775 11.72 -50.39 -5.85
C ILE A 775 10.77 -49.33 -5.30
N THR A 776 9.92 -48.80 -6.16
CA THR A 776 8.86 -47.85 -5.78
C THR A 776 7.57 -48.58 -5.42
N LYS A 777 6.89 -48.14 -4.36
CA LYS A 777 5.52 -48.56 -4.04
C LYS A 777 4.53 -47.87 -5.03
N PRO A 778 3.48 -48.55 -5.53
CA PRO A 778 3.07 -49.93 -5.25
C PRO A 778 3.96 -50.98 -5.90
N ILE A 779 4.17 -52.10 -5.19
CA ILE A 779 5.12 -53.14 -5.57
C ILE A 779 4.59 -53.95 -6.77
N ASN A 780 5.34 -53.94 -7.87
CA ASN A 780 5.09 -54.82 -9.01
C ASN A 780 5.85 -56.15 -8.83
N GLY A 781 5.12 -57.27 -8.81
CA GLY A 781 5.70 -58.60 -8.56
C GLY A 781 6.76 -59.03 -9.58
N ALA A 782 6.57 -58.76 -10.87
CA ALA A 782 7.55 -59.14 -11.90
C ALA A 782 8.85 -58.32 -11.77
N LEU A 783 8.72 -57.01 -11.52
CA LEU A 783 9.87 -56.13 -11.30
C LEU A 783 10.63 -56.50 -10.02
N LEU A 784 9.89 -56.82 -8.94
CA LEU A 784 10.48 -57.29 -7.69
C LEU A 784 11.30 -58.56 -7.89
N PHE A 785 10.75 -59.56 -8.58
CA PHE A 785 11.45 -60.81 -8.88
C PHE A 785 12.75 -60.57 -9.67
N SER A 786 12.68 -59.78 -10.73
CA SER A 786 13.84 -59.45 -11.57
C SER A 786 14.96 -58.75 -10.78
N LYS A 787 14.61 -57.76 -9.95
CA LYS A 787 15.57 -57.05 -9.09
C LYS A 787 16.17 -57.92 -7.99
N MET A 788 15.39 -58.83 -7.40
CA MET A 788 15.94 -59.79 -6.45
C MET A 788 16.95 -60.72 -7.13
N LYS A 789 16.59 -61.33 -8.27
CA LYS A 789 17.48 -62.22 -9.04
C LYS A 789 18.80 -61.54 -9.43
N LYS A 790 18.75 -60.25 -9.79
CA LYS A 790 19.93 -59.45 -10.13
C LYS A 790 20.89 -59.24 -8.96
N ASN A 791 20.36 -59.07 -7.74
CA ASN A 791 21.14 -58.65 -6.57
C ASN A 791 21.55 -59.80 -5.65
N ILE A 792 20.94 -60.99 -5.78
CA ILE A 792 21.35 -62.18 -5.04
C ILE A 792 22.68 -62.70 -5.64
N PRO A 793 23.74 -62.86 -4.82
CA PRO A 793 25.02 -63.37 -5.29
C PRO A 793 24.91 -64.86 -5.68
N GLN A 794 25.29 -65.21 -6.91
CA GLN A 794 25.33 -66.61 -7.36
C GLN A 794 26.50 -67.33 -6.67
N LYS A 795 26.22 -68.31 -5.78
CA LYS A 795 27.26 -69.19 -5.23
C LYS A 795 27.79 -70.12 -6.34
N PRO A 796 29.11 -70.34 -6.46
CA PRO A 796 29.63 -71.35 -7.38
C PRO A 796 29.16 -72.73 -6.92
N TYR A 797 28.62 -73.50 -7.86
CA TYR A 797 28.20 -74.90 -7.68
C TYR A 797 29.44 -75.71 -7.28
N VAL A 798 29.53 -76.15 -6.02
CA VAL A 798 30.52 -77.16 -5.60
C VAL A 798 29.85 -78.51 -5.81
N ALA A 799 30.41 -79.30 -6.75
CA ALA A 799 29.97 -80.66 -7.08
C ALA A 799 30.22 -81.65 -5.93
#